data_AF-C5LQG6-F1
#
_entry.id   AF-C5LQG6-F1
#
_cell.length_a   1.000
_cell.length_b   1.000
_cell.length_c   1.000
_cell.angle_alpha   90.00
_cell.angle_beta   90.00
_cell.angle_gamma   90.00
#
_symmetry.space_group_name_H-M   'P 1'
#
loop_
_entity.id
_entity.type
_entity.pdbx_description
1 polymer ?
#
loop_
_entity_poly.entity_id
_entity_poly.type
_entity_poly.pdbx_seq_one_letter_code
_entity_poly.pdbx_strand_id
1 'polypeptide(L)'
;MVLRRLHADPRISYFFAGSKTDIIKEKLSLYLDQIFGGVDEYTGRDIGQVHSLIQISDFHFDCFIHACAQSFVEAGLDEEASDECVVLLEASRASIINSNARDHDVRKMLTLANKKTLFEILGGETAITNLVNRVYEQAIVDTRLRSFFEKNKAKIQSIKKKMSQYVCGLVGGPIKYDEADLQPAHYAINITNFHFDAILELFRGCLTGDSIDRPIVRDFLKALQPVRRLVTTGFTLRSELAKRNLEKGRDQLFKKLGESDGIIALIDKLFGVLLADTRVNDFFANRTETKVNSIKKGIATVLIETWGGPKTYQGREIANIHRDVGLNDYHFDAFLADLQKALMGAGADEQLIDEVIVTVEPLRQGVLGRKESNVTQLAHKDGVALIERLGGDLNLESVVESLYERCQEDTRTKYFFDKGKAKARQVRMKMYQLLSGLFGGPVQYDVANLKPAHYAMDIRDYHFDAVLQLAQEVMKSMELDGDAIDDALQVMNMVRSDITTGCSVRTEVARRQGQMHGNDFIFTILGGAEGVEGFVHRLFEVIGLDRRVSMFFVGDKVKAMKPSLVAYLSMVFGGPAGYTGRSIEDIHAFLSINDFFFDCFLNDSQKALRDLGVDPANIEHVLVSMESQRPRVLKHYYDDRGFVYG
;
A
#
# COMPACT_ATOMS: atom_id res chain seq x y z
N MET A 1 -4.44 39.37 -31.62
CA MET A 1 -5.26 39.75 -30.44
C MET A 1 -5.41 38.59 -29.47
N VAL A 2 -5.67 37.39 -29.98
CA VAL A 2 -5.75 36.12 -29.21
C VAL A 2 -4.60 35.97 -28.20
N LEU A 3 -3.34 35.99 -28.62
CA LEU A 3 -2.20 35.81 -27.69
C LEU A 3 -2.16 36.82 -26.54
N ARG A 4 -2.56 38.08 -26.78
CA ARG A 4 -2.62 39.09 -25.72
C ARG A 4 -3.63 38.68 -24.64
N ARG A 5 -4.76 38.10 -25.03
CA ARG A 5 -5.78 37.58 -24.11
C ARG A 5 -5.31 36.32 -23.39
N LEU A 6 -4.67 35.39 -24.10
CA LEU A 6 -4.13 34.18 -23.50
C LEU A 6 -3.03 34.48 -22.46
N HIS A 7 -2.17 35.47 -22.72
CA HIS A 7 -1.18 35.93 -21.75
C HIS A 7 -1.78 36.65 -20.55
N ALA A 8 -2.91 37.35 -20.74
CA ALA A 8 -3.62 38.05 -19.67
C ALA A 8 -4.53 37.13 -18.84
N ASP A 9 -4.90 35.97 -19.37
CA ASP A 9 -5.81 35.03 -18.72
C ASP A 9 -5.05 34.10 -17.76
N PRO A 10 -5.22 34.25 -16.42
CA PRO A 10 -4.50 33.45 -15.43
C PRO A 10 -4.82 31.94 -15.51
N ARG A 11 -5.88 31.56 -16.23
CA ARG A 11 -6.29 30.16 -16.42
C ARG A 11 -5.44 29.42 -17.45
N ILE A 12 -4.78 30.13 -18.37
CA ILE A 12 -4.05 29.53 -19.50
C ILE A 12 -2.66 30.14 -19.72
N SER A 13 -2.36 31.30 -19.12
CA SER A 13 -1.12 32.06 -19.34
C SER A 13 0.15 31.28 -19.00
N TYR A 14 0.07 30.30 -18.08
CA TYR A 14 1.21 29.48 -17.67
C TYR A 14 1.76 28.59 -18.80
N PHE A 15 0.95 28.21 -19.80
CA PHE A 15 1.43 27.47 -20.98
C PHE A 15 2.35 28.32 -21.87
N PHE A 16 2.28 29.64 -21.72
CA PHE A 16 3.06 30.59 -22.50
C PHE A 16 4.24 31.18 -21.72
N ALA A 17 4.46 30.76 -20.48
CA ALA A 17 5.59 31.22 -19.65
C ALA A 17 6.93 30.74 -20.21
N GLY A 18 7.89 31.66 -20.39
CA GLY A 18 9.22 31.35 -20.97
C GLY A 18 9.21 31.04 -22.47
N SER A 19 8.06 31.14 -23.14
CA SER A 19 7.95 30.92 -24.57
C SER A 19 8.41 32.12 -25.40
N LYS A 20 8.92 31.85 -26.60
CA LYS A 20 9.21 32.90 -27.59
C LYS A 20 7.92 33.32 -28.28
N THR A 21 7.25 34.35 -27.75
CA THR A 21 5.94 34.83 -28.21
C THR A 21 5.88 35.09 -29.72
N ASP A 22 6.97 35.55 -30.33
CA ASP A 22 7.02 35.81 -31.78
C ASP A 22 6.88 34.53 -32.60
N ILE A 23 7.51 33.42 -32.16
CA ILE A 23 7.41 32.11 -32.83
C ILE A 23 6.00 31.55 -32.66
N ILE A 24 5.42 31.66 -31.46
CA ILE A 24 4.04 31.21 -31.22
C ILE A 24 3.07 32.01 -32.07
N LYS A 25 3.27 33.32 -32.20
CA LYS A 25 2.43 34.18 -33.04
C LYS A 25 2.49 33.77 -34.51
N GLU A 26 3.67 33.52 -35.04
CA GLU A 26 3.86 33.04 -36.42
C GLU A 26 3.13 31.70 -36.63
N LYS A 27 3.39 30.71 -35.77
CA LYS A 27 2.81 29.36 -35.92
C LYS A 27 1.31 29.32 -35.68
N LEU A 28 0.80 30.07 -34.72
CA LEU A 28 -0.64 30.20 -34.51
C LEU A 28 -1.31 30.89 -35.70
N SER A 29 -0.66 31.89 -36.31
CA SER A 29 -1.20 32.56 -37.52
C SER A 29 -1.35 31.58 -38.69
N LEU A 30 -0.30 30.80 -38.98
CA LEU A 30 -0.33 29.80 -40.05
C LEU A 30 -1.38 28.71 -39.78
N TYR A 31 -1.53 28.32 -38.51
CA TYR A 31 -2.51 27.31 -38.14
C TYR A 31 -3.95 27.80 -38.30
N LEU A 32 -4.22 29.03 -37.87
CA LEU A 32 -5.53 29.66 -38.06
C LEU A 32 -5.84 29.88 -39.54
N ASP A 33 -4.84 30.29 -40.36
CA ASP A 33 -5.01 30.42 -41.80
C ASP A 33 -5.42 29.09 -42.43
N GLN A 34 -4.71 28.00 -42.11
CA GLN A 34 -5.07 26.66 -42.59
C GLN A 34 -6.47 26.20 -42.13
N ILE A 35 -6.84 26.42 -40.86
CA ILE A 35 -8.17 26.02 -40.35
C ILE A 35 -9.29 26.79 -41.05
N PHE A 36 -9.08 28.08 -41.34
CA PHE A 36 -10.07 28.94 -41.97
C PHE A 36 -10.04 28.87 -43.51
N GLY A 37 -9.27 27.95 -44.09
CA GLY A 37 -9.22 27.72 -45.54
C GLY A 37 -8.39 28.75 -46.31
N GLY A 38 -7.43 29.39 -45.65
CA GLY A 38 -6.44 30.28 -46.25
C GLY A 38 -5.42 29.55 -47.15
N VAL A 39 -4.49 30.33 -47.71
CA VAL A 39 -3.53 29.85 -48.72
C VAL A 39 -2.25 29.32 -48.06
N ASP A 40 -1.95 29.77 -46.84
CA ASP A 40 -0.73 29.40 -46.14
C ASP A 40 -0.95 28.14 -45.30
N GLU A 41 -0.15 27.10 -45.55
CA GLU A 41 -0.19 25.87 -44.78
C GLU A 41 0.63 25.98 -43.48
N TYR A 42 0.16 25.29 -42.44
CA TYR A 42 0.89 25.15 -41.19
C TYR A 42 2.17 24.34 -41.38
N THR A 43 3.32 25.01 -41.29
CA THR A 43 4.67 24.41 -41.44
C THR A 43 5.28 23.92 -40.13
N GLY A 44 4.51 23.84 -39.04
CA GLY A 44 5.00 23.42 -37.73
C GLY A 44 5.05 21.90 -37.54
N ARG A 45 5.46 21.48 -36.35
CA ARG A 45 5.40 20.08 -35.93
C ARG A 45 3.95 19.65 -35.74
N ASP A 46 3.65 18.37 -35.92
CA ASP A 46 2.31 17.81 -35.72
C ASP A 46 1.68 18.29 -34.41
N ILE A 47 0.48 18.84 -34.50
CA ILE A 47 -0.17 19.55 -33.40
C ILE A 47 -0.56 18.58 -32.29
N GLY A 48 -1.00 17.37 -32.64
CA GLY A 48 -1.25 16.33 -31.65
C GLY A 48 0.01 15.90 -30.93
N GLN A 49 1.11 15.73 -31.65
CA GLN A 49 2.39 15.37 -31.07
C GLN A 49 2.94 16.47 -30.14
N VAL A 50 2.86 17.75 -30.55
CA VAL A 50 3.33 18.87 -29.73
C VAL A 50 2.49 19.02 -28.46
N HIS A 51 1.16 18.89 -28.56
CA HIS A 51 0.26 19.03 -27.43
C HIS A 51 0.16 17.75 -26.59
N SER A 52 0.61 16.59 -27.06
CA SER A 52 0.72 15.38 -26.23
C SER A 52 1.70 15.57 -25.05
N LEU A 53 2.68 16.46 -25.21
CA LEU A 53 3.68 16.80 -24.19
C LEU A 53 3.19 17.85 -23.20
N ILE A 54 2.05 18.49 -23.49
CA ILE A 54 1.50 19.63 -22.75
C ILE A 54 0.10 19.24 -22.27
N GLN A 55 -0.14 19.20 -20.96
CA GLN A 55 -1.42 18.75 -20.40
C GLN A 55 -2.56 19.77 -20.60
N ILE A 56 -3.01 19.95 -21.85
CA ILE A 56 -4.18 20.76 -22.21
C ILE A 56 -5.45 19.94 -21.96
N SER A 57 -6.42 20.59 -21.29
CA SER A 57 -7.73 20.02 -20.93
C SER A 57 -8.84 20.71 -21.72
N ASP A 58 -10.05 20.17 -21.68
CA ASP A 58 -11.25 20.81 -22.26
C ASP A 58 -11.41 22.25 -21.78
N PHE A 59 -11.22 22.50 -20.48
CA PHE A 59 -11.30 23.84 -19.92
C PHE A 59 -10.26 24.82 -20.49
N HIS A 60 -9.02 24.36 -20.70
CA HIS A 60 -7.98 25.20 -21.30
C HIS A 60 -8.29 25.50 -22.76
N PHE A 61 -8.83 24.52 -23.47
CA PHE A 61 -9.28 24.70 -24.85
C PHE A 61 -10.47 25.67 -24.92
N ASP A 62 -11.44 25.58 -24.01
CA ASP A 62 -12.57 26.51 -23.91
C ASP A 62 -12.10 27.95 -23.66
N CYS A 63 -11.09 28.13 -22.81
CA CYS A 63 -10.47 29.45 -22.59
C CYS A 63 -9.82 30.00 -23.87
N PHE A 64 -9.21 29.13 -24.66
CA PHE A 64 -8.66 29.48 -25.97
C PHE A 64 -9.76 29.87 -26.96
N ILE A 65 -10.81 29.06 -27.09
CA ILE A 65 -11.97 29.32 -27.97
C ILE A 65 -12.63 30.64 -27.59
N HIS A 66 -12.85 30.88 -26.30
CA HIS A 66 -13.41 32.15 -25.82
C HIS A 66 -12.50 33.34 -26.13
N ALA A 67 -11.18 33.19 -25.99
CA ALA A 67 -10.23 34.24 -26.36
C ALA A 67 -10.20 34.51 -27.88
N CYS A 68 -10.42 33.47 -28.71
CA CYS A 68 -10.59 33.57 -30.15
C CYS A 68 -11.87 34.30 -30.52
N ALA A 69 -13.03 33.88 -30.00
CA ALA A 69 -14.33 34.51 -30.24
C ALA A 69 -14.31 36.00 -29.90
N GLN A 70 -13.80 36.37 -28.72
CA GLN A 70 -13.64 37.78 -28.34
C GLN A 70 -12.68 38.56 -29.25
N SER A 71 -11.68 37.88 -29.82
CA SER A 71 -10.74 38.50 -30.75
C SER A 71 -11.34 38.70 -32.14
N PHE A 72 -12.24 37.81 -32.58
CA PHE A 72 -12.96 37.94 -33.85
C PHE A 72 -13.93 39.12 -33.82
N VAL A 73 -14.70 39.24 -32.74
CA VAL A 73 -15.58 40.39 -32.54
C VAL A 73 -14.79 41.70 -32.48
N GLU A 74 -13.66 41.74 -31.76
CA GLU A 74 -12.80 42.94 -31.72
C GLU A 74 -12.16 43.23 -33.10
N ALA A 75 -11.99 42.22 -33.96
CA ALA A 75 -11.49 42.37 -35.32
C ALA A 75 -12.57 42.79 -36.33
N GLY A 76 -13.83 42.90 -35.90
CA GLY A 76 -14.95 43.34 -36.74
C GLY A 76 -15.62 42.23 -37.56
N LEU A 77 -15.43 40.97 -37.21
CA LEU A 77 -16.22 39.87 -37.79
C LEU A 77 -17.66 39.96 -37.28
N ASP A 78 -18.63 39.64 -38.15
CA ASP A 78 -20.01 39.48 -37.74
C ASP A 78 -20.23 38.20 -36.92
N GLU A 79 -21.39 38.09 -36.29
CA GLU A 79 -21.71 37.01 -35.36
C GLU A 79 -21.73 35.64 -36.06
N GLU A 80 -22.23 35.58 -37.30
CA GLU A 80 -22.31 34.35 -38.09
C GLU A 80 -20.91 33.84 -38.50
N ALA A 81 -20.06 34.73 -39.02
CA ALA A 81 -18.67 34.42 -39.36
C ALA A 81 -17.84 34.06 -38.12
N SER A 82 -18.09 34.71 -36.98
CA SER A 82 -17.42 34.38 -35.71
C SER A 82 -17.79 32.97 -35.23
N ASP A 83 -19.07 32.60 -35.32
CA ASP A 83 -19.55 31.27 -34.93
C ASP A 83 -19.00 30.18 -35.84
N GLU A 84 -18.94 30.42 -37.16
CA GLU A 84 -18.30 29.49 -38.10
C GLU A 84 -16.82 29.26 -37.78
N CYS A 85 -16.07 30.34 -37.49
CA CYS A 85 -14.68 30.24 -37.07
C CYS A 85 -14.54 29.44 -35.76
N VAL A 86 -15.45 29.61 -34.80
CA VAL A 86 -15.44 28.84 -33.55
C VAL A 86 -15.70 27.35 -33.82
N VAL A 87 -16.66 27.01 -34.68
CA VAL A 87 -16.95 25.61 -35.06
C VAL A 87 -15.74 24.94 -35.72
N LEU A 88 -15.04 25.65 -36.61
CA LEU A 88 -13.82 25.13 -37.25
C LEU A 88 -12.68 24.91 -36.25
N LEU A 89 -12.53 25.81 -35.27
CA LEU A 89 -11.57 25.61 -34.18
C LEU A 89 -11.97 24.43 -33.29
N GLU A 90 -13.25 24.27 -32.98
CA GLU A 90 -13.76 23.15 -32.18
C GLU A 90 -13.49 21.79 -32.82
N ALA A 91 -13.50 21.69 -34.15
CA ALA A 91 -13.15 20.44 -34.85
C ALA A 91 -11.70 19.98 -34.55
N SER A 92 -10.81 20.89 -34.18
CA SER A 92 -9.42 20.57 -33.82
C SER A 92 -9.24 20.06 -32.38
N ARG A 93 -10.28 20.14 -31.53
CA ARG A 93 -10.25 19.84 -30.10
C ARG A 93 -9.62 18.48 -29.78
N ALA A 94 -10.06 17.44 -30.48
CA ALA A 94 -9.60 16.06 -30.23
C ALA A 94 -8.10 15.86 -30.52
N SER A 95 -7.50 16.70 -31.37
CA SER A 95 -6.07 16.69 -31.67
C SER A 95 -5.23 17.48 -30.67
N ILE A 96 -5.85 18.29 -29.80
CA ILE A 96 -5.14 19.20 -28.88
C ILE A 96 -5.29 18.76 -27.41
N ILE A 97 -6.39 18.09 -27.06
CA ILE A 97 -6.68 17.65 -25.69
C ILE A 97 -6.15 16.25 -25.41
N ASN A 98 -5.58 16.05 -24.21
CA ASN A 98 -5.15 14.74 -23.74
C ASN A 98 -6.32 13.95 -23.10
N SER A 99 -6.55 12.72 -23.57
CA SER A 99 -7.68 11.84 -23.20
C SER A 99 -7.79 11.45 -21.72
N ASN A 100 -6.72 11.62 -20.93
CA ASN A 100 -6.69 11.35 -19.49
C ASN A 100 -7.22 12.51 -18.62
N ALA A 101 -7.66 13.63 -19.22
CA ALA A 101 -8.07 14.84 -18.51
C ALA A 101 -9.60 15.06 -18.42
N ARG A 102 -10.42 14.01 -18.56
CA ARG A 102 -11.90 14.10 -18.52
C ARG A 102 -12.53 14.36 -17.16
N ASP A 103 -11.73 14.44 -16.11
CA ASP A 103 -12.18 14.76 -14.77
C ASP A 103 -11.28 15.90 -14.32
N HIS A 104 -11.80 17.10 -14.00
CA HIS A 104 -11.31 17.88 -12.85
C HIS A 104 -11.97 19.26 -12.62
N ASP A 105 -12.32 19.40 -11.34
CA ASP A 105 -12.57 20.59 -10.54
C ASP A 105 -11.46 21.67 -10.65
N VAL A 106 -11.83 22.81 -11.25
CA VAL A 106 -11.00 24.00 -11.50
C VAL A 106 -10.35 24.57 -10.22
N ARG A 107 -11.03 24.48 -9.06
CA ARG A 107 -10.45 24.95 -7.79
C ARG A 107 -9.26 24.10 -7.38
N LYS A 108 -9.33 22.79 -7.59
CA LYS A 108 -8.25 21.86 -7.25
C LYS A 108 -7.01 22.11 -8.12
N MET A 109 -7.20 22.44 -9.40
CA MET A 109 -6.10 22.73 -10.33
C MET A 109 -5.41 24.07 -10.06
N LEU A 110 -6.16 25.14 -9.80
CA LEU A 110 -5.61 26.43 -9.32
C LEU A 110 -4.90 26.28 -7.96
N THR A 111 -5.39 25.40 -7.09
CA THR A 111 -4.74 25.10 -5.81
C THR A 111 -3.46 24.29 -6.00
N LEU A 112 -3.41 23.35 -6.96
CA LEU A 112 -2.19 22.59 -7.29
C LEU A 112 -1.12 23.47 -7.98
N ALA A 113 -1.51 24.35 -8.89
CA ALA A 113 -0.59 25.25 -9.61
C ALA A 113 0.06 26.30 -8.70
N ASN A 114 -0.64 26.74 -7.65
CA ASN A 114 -0.10 27.62 -6.62
C ASN A 114 0.56 26.89 -5.45
N LYS A 115 0.59 25.55 -5.46
CA LYS A 115 1.25 24.76 -4.42
C LYS A 115 2.67 24.48 -4.87
N LYS A 116 3.64 24.77 -4.01
CA LYS A 116 5.03 24.35 -4.21
C LYS A 116 5.05 22.87 -4.59
N THR A 117 5.84 22.50 -5.59
CA THR A 117 6.00 21.10 -5.97
C THR A 117 6.65 20.32 -4.82
N LEU A 118 6.49 18.99 -4.80
CA LEU A 118 7.20 18.18 -3.80
C LEU A 118 8.72 18.41 -3.90
N PHE A 119 9.26 18.65 -5.09
CA PHE A 119 10.63 19.06 -5.32
C PHE A 119 11.02 20.33 -4.55
N GLU A 120 10.23 21.38 -4.67
CA GLU A 120 10.48 22.65 -3.97
C GLU A 120 10.32 22.52 -2.45
N ILE A 121 9.31 21.75 -2.01
CA ILE A 121 9.04 21.50 -0.59
C ILE A 121 10.17 20.71 0.05
N LEU A 122 10.73 19.72 -0.65
CA LEU A 122 11.81 18.88 -0.15
C LEU A 122 13.19 19.55 -0.19
N GLY A 123 13.31 20.76 -0.75
CA GLY A 123 14.57 21.50 -0.81
C GLY A 123 15.38 21.31 -2.09
N GLY A 124 14.75 20.83 -3.17
CA GLY A 124 15.33 20.75 -4.50
C GLY A 124 16.36 19.63 -4.70
N GLU A 125 17.18 19.76 -5.74
CA GLU A 125 18.07 18.69 -6.22
C GLU A 125 19.09 18.24 -5.17
N THR A 126 19.68 19.18 -4.42
CA THR A 126 20.69 18.87 -3.40
C THR A 126 20.09 18.06 -2.26
N ALA A 127 18.90 18.44 -1.79
CA ALA A 127 18.21 17.73 -0.71
C ALA A 127 17.80 16.32 -1.15
N ILE A 128 17.26 16.18 -2.37
CA ILE A 128 16.92 14.86 -2.94
C ILE A 128 18.16 13.99 -3.12
N THR A 129 19.28 14.56 -3.57
CA THR A 129 20.53 13.82 -3.72
C THR A 129 21.06 13.32 -2.37
N ASN A 130 21.00 14.16 -1.33
CA ASN A 130 21.38 13.77 0.02
C ASN A 130 20.44 12.69 0.60
N LEU A 131 19.13 12.82 0.37
CA LEU A 131 18.14 11.80 0.73
C LEU A 131 18.49 10.46 0.08
N VAL A 132 18.69 10.44 -1.24
CA VAL A 132 19.05 9.23 -1.99
C VAL A 132 20.36 8.63 -1.49
N ASN A 133 21.37 9.46 -1.19
CA ASN A 133 22.64 8.97 -0.64
C ASN A 133 22.46 8.22 0.68
N ARG A 134 21.69 8.79 1.63
CA ARG A 134 21.39 8.17 2.94
C ARG A 134 20.57 6.90 2.80
N VAL A 135 19.56 6.90 1.92
CA VAL A 135 18.76 5.70 1.62
C VAL A 135 19.65 4.57 1.13
N TYR A 136 20.57 4.85 0.21
CA TYR A 136 21.47 3.82 -0.32
C TYR A 136 22.54 3.37 0.67
N GLU A 137 23.01 4.24 1.56
CA GLU A 137 23.90 3.85 2.67
C GLU A 137 23.24 2.80 3.56
N GLN A 138 21.94 2.98 3.87
CA GLN A 138 21.16 1.98 4.60
C GLN A 138 20.87 0.74 3.74
N ALA A 139 20.53 0.91 2.46
CA ALA A 139 20.18 -0.20 1.56
C ALA A 139 21.34 -1.17 1.30
N ILE A 140 22.60 -0.69 1.34
CA ILE A 140 23.79 -1.53 1.14
C ILE A 140 24.04 -2.45 2.34
N VAL A 141 23.58 -2.09 3.53
CA VAL A 141 23.73 -2.92 4.75
C VAL A 141 22.46 -3.64 5.14
N ASP A 142 21.30 -3.24 4.59
CA ASP A 142 20.01 -3.88 4.81
C ASP A 142 20.02 -5.33 4.29
N THR A 143 19.72 -6.30 5.17
CA THR A 143 19.77 -7.74 4.87
C THR A 143 18.81 -8.17 3.75
N ARG A 144 17.78 -7.38 3.46
CA ARG A 144 16.79 -7.58 2.39
C ARG A 144 17.28 -7.10 1.03
N LEU A 145 18.17 -6.09 1.02
CA LEU A 145 18.55 -5.36 -0.19
C LEU A 145 20.02 -5.54 -0.57
N ARG A 146 20.89 -5.86 0.39
CA ARG A 146 22.35 -5.93 0.22
C ARG A 146 22.79 -6.78 -0.96
N SER A 147 22.14 -7.92 -1.21
CA SER A 147 22.48 -8.85 -2.29
C SER A 147 22.42 -8.21 -3.69
N PHE A 148 21.55 -7.22 -3.91
CA PHE A 148 21.44 -6.50 -5.19
C PHE A 148 22.63 -5.56 -5.46
N PHE A 149 23.32 -5.13 -4.40
CA PHE A 149 24.43 -4.17 -4.47
C PHE A 149 25.80 -4.84 -4.37
N GLU A 150 25.90 -6.04 -3.78
CA GLU A 150 27.16 -6.78 -3.59
C GLU A 150 27.92 -7.04 -4.90
N LYS A 151 27.20 -7.44 -5.96
CA LYS A 151 27.79 -7.70 -7.29
C LYS A 151 28.07 -6.44 -8.10
N ASN A 152 27.49 -5.30 -7.69
CA ASN A 152 27.49 -4.05 -8.45
C ASN A 152 28.19 -2.88 -7.72
N LYS A 153 29.12 -3.17 -6.80
CA LYS A 153 29.80 -2.15 -5.98
C LYS A 153 30.39 -0.99 -6.79
N ALA A 154 31.00 -1.30 -7.94
CA ALA A 154 31.58 -0.29 -8.84
C ALA A 154 30.53 0.64 -9.50
N LYS A 155 29.26 0.22 -9.58
CA LYS A 155 28.16 0.97 -10.21
C LYS A 155 27.31 1.76 -9.21
N ILE A 156 27.51 1.59 -7.90
CA ILE A 156 26.68 2.21 -6.86
C ILE A 156 26.56 3.73 -7.06
N GLN A 157 27.64 4.42 -7.37
CA GLN A 157 27.61 5.88 -7.56
C GLN A 157 26.77 6.29 -8.77
N SER A 158 26.83 5.51 -9.86
CA SER A 158 26.01 5.71 -11.05
C SER A 158 24.53 5.45 -10.76
N ILE A 159 24.23 4.39 -9.98
CA ILE A 159 22.86 4.05 -9.56
C ILE A 159 22.28 5.15 -8.66
N LYS A 160 23.04 5.63 -7.67
CA LYS A 160 22.64 6.77 -6.81
C LYS A 160 22.30 7.99 -7.66
N LYS A 161 23.15 8.34 -8.63
CA LYS A 161 22.91 9.48 -9.53
C LYS A 161 21.62 9.31 -10.33
N LYS A 162 21.40 8.15 -10.95
CA LYS A 162 20.19 7.86 -11.72
C LYS A 162 18.93 7.90 -10.85
N MET A 163 19.00 7.36 -9.63
CA MET A 163 17.90 7.43 -8.68
C MET A 163 17.60 8.88 -8.29
N SER A 164 18.61 9.72 -8.01
CA SER A 164 18.39 11.14 -7.74
C SER A 164 17.71 11.85 -8.91
N GLN A 165 18.15 11.58 -10.14
CA GLN A 165 17.52 12.15 -11.34
C GLN A 165 16.06 11.70 -11.47
N TYR A 166 15.79 10.43 -11.21
CA TYR A 166 14.44 9.87 -11.24
C TYR A 166 13.53 10.52 -10.20
N VAL A 167 13.96 10.54 -8.94
CA VAL A 167 13.21 11.15 -7.84
C VAL A 167 12.99 12.64 -8.07
N CYS A 168 14.01 13.38 -8.56
CA CYS A 168 13.88 14.78 -8.94
C CYS A 168 12.76 15.00 -9.96
N GLY A 169 12.70 14.21 -11.03
CA GLY A 169 11.64 14.33 -12.03
C GLY A 169 10.27 13.96 -11.47
N LEU A 170 10.20 12.88 -10.71
CA LEU A 170 8.96 12.35 -10.14
C LEU A 170 8.25 13.34 -9.22
N VAL A 171 9.01 14.10 -8.42
CA VAL A 171 8.48 15.06 -7.45
C VAL A 171 8.25 16.46 -8.03
N GLY A 172 8.37 16.62 -9.35
CA GLY A 172 8.10 17.87 -10.07
C GLY A 172 9.33 18.78 -10.26
N GLY A 173 10.53 18.22 -10.23
CA GLY A 173 11.78 18.92 -10.52
C GLY A 173 12.11 19.01 -12.02
N PRO A 174 13.12 19.82 -12.39
CA PRO A 174 13.44 20.11 -13.79
C PRO A 174 14.14 18.96 -14.51
N ILE A 175 14.77 18.05 -13.75
CA ILE A 175 15.51 16.91 -14.28
C ILE A 175 14.52 15.79 -14.58
N LYS A 176 14.43 15.39 -15.85
CA LYS A 176 13.63 14.24 -16.26
C LYS A 176 14.52 13.02 -16.43
N TYR A 177 14.14 11.92 -15.78
CA TYR A 177 14.64 10.59 -16.07
C TYR A 177 13.61 9.89 -16.95
N ASP A 178 14.04 9.19 -17.98
CA ASP A 178 13.12 8.49 -18.87
C ASP A 178 12.55 7.26 -18.16
N GLU A 179 11.23 7.23 -17.95
CA GLU A 179 10.57 6.07 -17.34
C GLU A 179 10.72 4.80 -18.18
N ALA A 180 10.94 4.94 -19.50
CA ALA A 180 11.22 3.82 -20.39
C ALA A 180 12.50 3.07 -20.00
N ASP A 181 13.46 3.72 -19.34
CA ASP A 181 14.70 3.09 -18.89
C ASP A 181 14.55 2.28 -17.60
N LEU A 182 13.48 2.48 -16.83
CA LEU A 182 13.29 1.79 -15.55
C LEU A 182 13.08 0.29 -15.75
N GLN A 183 12.19 -0.09 -16.66
CA GLN A 183 11.85 -1.50 -16.87
C GLN A 183 13.06 -2.30 -17.37
N PRO A 184 13.79 -1.91 -18.43
CA PRO A 184 15.00 -2.62 -18.87
C PRO A 184 16.10 -2.69 -17.80
N ALA A 185 16.28 -1.63 -17.02
CA ALA A 185 17.31 -1.57 -15.97
C ALA A 185 17.05 -2.56 -14.83
N HIS A 186 15.78 -2.82 -14.51
CA HIS A 186 15.38 -3.73 -13.43
C HIS A 186 14.93 -5.11 -13.93
N TYR A 187 14.78 -5.30 -15.24
CA TYR A 187 14.27 -6.54 -15.82
C TYR A 187 15.07 -7.79 -15.44
N ALA A 188 16.39 -7.70 -15.47
CA ALA A 188 17.29 -8.81 -15.09
C ALA A 188 17.51 -8.91 -13.58
N ILE A 189 16.98 -7.95 -12.80
CA ILE A 189 17.19 -7.86 -11.36
C ILE A 189 15.90 -8.37 -10.71
N ASN A 190 15.97 -9.47 -9.95
CA ASN A 190 14.80 -10.15 -9.40
C ASN A 190 14.18 -9.38 -8.20
N ILE A 191 13.77 -8.13 -8.43
CA ILE A 191 13.16 -7.27 -7.44
C ILE A 191 11.71 -7.65 -7.31
N THR A 192 11.31 -8.01 -6.09
CA THR A 192 9.95 -8.40 -5.74
C THR A 192 9.25 -7.22 -5.05
N ASN A 193 7.94 -7.36 -4.80
CA ASN A 193 7.20 -6.40 -3.99
C ASN A 193 7.84 -6.19 -2.61
N PHE A 194 8.36 -7.26 -2.01
CA PHE A 194 9.06 -7.22 -0.74
C PHE A 194 10.32 -6.33 -0.80
N HIS A 195 11.15 -6.48 -1.83
CA HIS A 195 12.34 -5.64 -2.02
C HIS A 195 11.98 -4.18 -2.30
N PHE A 196 10.92 -3.95 -3.09
CA PHE A 196 10.42 -2.59 -3.34
C PHE A 196 9.90 -1.93 -2.06
N ASP A 197 9.17 -2.68 -1.23
CA ASP A 197 8.66 -2.21 0.06
C ASP A 197 9.79 -1.84 1.01
N ALA A 198 10.88 -2.62 1.03
CA ALA A 198 12.07 -2.30 1.82
C ALA A 198 12.69 -0.96 1.42
N ILE A 199 12.79 -0.65 0.11
CA ILE A 199 13.29 0.66 -0.33
C ILE A 199 12.35 1.80 0.09
N LEU A 200 11.03 1.62 -0.03
CA LEU A 200 10.06 2.63 0.43
C LEU A 200 10.15 2.87 1.94
N GLU A 201 10.41 1.83 2.72
CA GLU A 201 10.63 1.92 4.16
C GLU A 201 11.88 2.77 4.48
N LEU A 202 12.98 2.55 3.76
CA LEU A 202 14.19 3.36 3.91
C LEU A 202 13.96 4.83 3.53
N PHE A 203 13.23 5.09 2.43
CA PHE A 203 12.83 6.45 2.06
C PHE A 203 12.00 7.11 3.16
N ARG A 204 11.01 6.39 3.72
CA ARG A 204 10.18 6.89 4.81
C ARG A 204 11.02 7.22 6.05
N GLY A 205 11.93 6.32 6.44
CA GLY A 205 12.82 6.52 7.58
C GLY A 205 13.70 7.77 7.41
N CYS A 206 14.37 7.90 6.26
CA CYS A 206 15.23 9.04 5.96
C CYS A 206 14.48 10.38 5.88
N LEU A 207 13.25 10.40 5.33
CA LEU A 207 12.42 11.61 5.26
C LEU A 207 11.84 12.02 6.63
N THR A 208 11.54 11.03 7.48
CA THR A 208 11.02 11.28 8.83
C THR A 208 12.09 11.91 9.73
N GLY A 209 13.34 11.45 9.62
CA GLY A 209 14.48 12.04 10.34
C GLY A 209 14.83 13.48 9.93
N ASP A 210 14.34 13.95 8.79
CA ASP A 210 14.57 15.32 8.29
C ASP A 210 13.53 16.34 8.79
N SER A 211 12.64 15.96 9.73
CA SER A 211 11.54 16.82 10.21
C SER A 211 10.58 17.31 9.11
N ILE A 212 10.40 16.49 8.06
CA ILE A 212 9.48 16.79 6.95
C ILE A 212 8.04 16.37 7.32
N ASP A 213 7.05 17.21 7.03
CA ASP A 213 5.66 16.94 7.41
C ASP A 213 5.12 15.62 6.82
N ARG A 214 4.38 14.85 7.63
CA ARG A 214 3.81 13.55 7.24
C ARG A 214 2.99 13.54 5.94
N PRO A 215 2.17 14.57 5.62
CA PRO A 215 1.47 14.61 4.33
C PRO A 215 2.43 14.64 3.14
N ILE A 216 3.58 15.33 3.27
CA ILE A 216 4.61 15.41 2.24
C ILE A 216 5.26 14.04 2.07
N VAL A 217 5.63 13.38 3.17
CA VAL A 217 6.19 12.01 3.14
C VAL A 217 5.22 11.03 2.49
N ARG A 218 3.93 11.09 2.87
CA ARG A 218 2.88 10.25 2.26
C ARG A 218 2.76 10.51 0.76
N ASP A 219 2.71 11.79 0.37
CA ASP A 219 2.55 12.17 -1.03
C ASP A 219 3.78 11.77 -1.87
N PHE A 220 4.99 11.86 -1.30
CA PHE A 220 6.23 11.35 -1.88
C PHE A 220 6.20 9.83 -2.09
N LEU A 221 5.87 9.07 -1.04
CA LEU A 221 5.79 7.60 -1.14
C LEU A 221 4.71 7.17 -2.11
N LYS A 222 3.59 7.89 -2.16
CA LYS A 222 2.51 7.67 -3.13
C LYS A 222 2.99 7.92 -4.56
N ALA A 223 3.81 8.93 -4.79
CA ALA A 223 4.38 9.21 -6.11
C ALA A 223 5.29 8.08 -6.60
N LEU A 224 6.00 7.37 -5.71
CA LEU A 224 6.86 6.25 -6.07
C LEU A 224 6.11 4.95 -6.40
N GLN A 225 4.85 4.78 -5.96
CA GLN A 225 4.12 3.51 -6.12
C GLN A 225 3.88 3.06 -7.58
N PRO A 226 3.50 3.92 -8.54
CA PRO A 226 3.26 3.50 -9.92
C PRO A 226 4.45 2.77 -10.56
N VAL A 227 5.66 3.13 -10.13
CA VAL A 227 6.94 2.58 -10.59
C VAL A 227 7.15 1.14 -10.18
N ARG A 228 6.46 0.69 -9.12
CA ARG A 228 6.53 -0.68 -8.61
C ARG A 228 6.41 -1.68 -9.74
N ARG A 229 5.41 -1.52 -10.61
CA ARG A 229 5.20 -2.42 -11.76
C ARG A 229 6.42 -2.47 -12.65
N LEU A 230 6.99 -1.32 -13.04
CA LEU A 230 8.15 -1.26 -13.93
C LEU A 230 9.38 -1.93 -13.33
N VAL A 231 9.56 -1.79 -12.01
CA VAL A 231 10.69 -2.36 -11.28
C VAL A 231 10.51 -3.86 -11.02
N THR A 232 9.30 -4.31 -10.72
CA THR A 232 8.98 -5.73 -10.47
C THR A 232 8.67 -6.50 -11.76
N THR A 233 8.69 -5.86 -12.94
CA THR A 233 8.29 -6.51 -14.20
C THR A 233 9.17 -7.71 -14.52
N GLY A 234 10.47 -7.62 -14.23
CA GLY A 234 11.41 -8.75 -14.38
C GLY A 234 10.92 -10.01 -13.68
N PHE A 235 10.57 -9.90 -12.39
CA PHE A 235 9.98 -10.99 -11.62
C PHE A 235 8.67 -11.47 -12.23
N THR A 236 7.76 -10.59 -12.65
CA THR A 236 6.45 -11.00 -13.21
C THR A 236 6.57 -11.76 -14.54
N LEU A 237 7.48 -11.37 -15.43
CA LEU A 237 7.62 -12.02 -16.73
C LEU A 237 8.40 -13.33 -16.61
N ARG A 238 9.42 -13.35 -15.74
CA ARG A 238 10.13 -14.57 -15.35
C ARG A 238 9.21 -15.56 -14.65
N SER A 239 8.29 -15.06 -13.82
CA SER A 239 7.25 -15.88 -13.18
C SER A 239 6.30 -16.49 -14.20
N GLU A 240 5.92 -15.74 -15.24
CA GLU A 240 5.05 -16.23 -16.31
C GLU A 240 5.78 -17.26 -17.22
N LEU A 241 7.05 -17.03 -17.52
CA LEU A 241 7.91 -18.00 -18.20
C LEU A 241 8.08 -19.28 -17.37
N ALA A 242 8.27 -19.14 -16.06
CA ALA A 242 8.30 -20.25 -15.12
C ALA A 242 6.99 -21.04 -15.15
N LYS A 243 5.81 -20.37 -15.10
CA LYS A 243 4.51 -21.04 -15.27
C LYS A 243 4.41 -21.83 -16.58
N ARG A 244 4.80 -21.22 -17.71
CA ARG A 244 4.83 -21.91 -19.02
C ARG A 244 5.80 -23.08 -19.08
N ASN A 245 6.92 -23.00 -18.37
CA ASN A 245 7.84 -24.13 -18.27
C ASN A 245 7.27 -25.24 -17.39
N LEU A 246 6.50 -24.90 -16.35
CA LEU A 246 5.81 -25.85 -15.48
C LEU A 246 4.65 -26.58 -16.19
N GLU A 247 4.03 -25.96 -17.19
CA GLU A 247 3.05 -26.62 -18.09
C GLU A 247 3.65 -27.83 -18.82
N LYS A 248 4.98 -27.88 -18.98
CA LYS A 248 5.70 -29.03 -19.58
C LYS A 248 5.90 -30.21 -18.63
N GLY A 249 5.46 -30.08 -17.37
CA GLY A 249 5.54 -31.11 -16.34
C GLY A 249 6.45 -30.71 -15.17
N ARG A 250 5.92 -30.86 -13.94
CA ARG A 250 6.68 -30.58 -12.70
C ARG A 250 7.79 -31.59 -12.45
N ASP A 251 7.70 -32.81 -13.00
CA ASP A 251 8.72 -33.85 -12.91
C ASP A 251 10.10 -33.40 -13.42
N GLN A 252 10.15 -32.49 -14.39
CA GLN A 252 11.40 -31.89 -14.85
C GLN A 252 12.03 -30.98 -13.78
N LEU A 253 11.21 -30.23 -13.04
CA LEU A 253 11.69 -29.40 -11.94
C LEU A 253 12.26 -30.26 -10.81
N PHE A 254 11.59 -31.36 -10.45
CA PHE A 254 12.12 -32.35 -9.49
C PHE A 254 13.51 -32.85 -9.88
N LYS A 255 13.73 -33.21 -11.16
CA LYS A 255 15.02 -33.66 -11.66
C LYS A 255 16.09 -32.56 -11.64
N LYS A 256 15.75 -31.34 -12.09
CA LYS A 256 16.67 -30.18 -12.07
C LYS A 256 17.14 -29.83 -10.64
N LEU A 257 16.29 -30.06 -9.65
CA LEU A 257 16.61 -29.83 -8.23
C LEU A 257 17.41 -30.97 -7.58
N GLY A 258 17.82 -31.98 -8.35
CA GLY A 258 18.58 -33.12 -7.86
C GLY A 258 17.72 -34.16 -7.13
N GLU A 259 16.44 -34.25 -7.51
CA GLU A 259 15.48 -35.22 -6.97
C GLU A 259 15.36 -35.11 -5.44
N SER A 260 15.06 -36.22 -4.74
CA SER A 260 14.84 -36.18 -3.29
C SER A 260 16.08 -35.71 -2.52
N ASP A 261 17.27 -36.17 -2.91
CA ASP A 261 18.51 -35.87 -2.19
C ASP A 261 18.93 -34.41 -2.36
N GLY A 262 18.80 -33.87 -3.58
CA GLY A 262 19.07 -32.47 -3.87
C GLY A 262 18.09 -31.54 -3.14
N ILE A 263 16.80 -31.90 -3.07
CA ILE A 263 15.81 -31.14 -2.31
C ILE A 263 16.09 -31.20 -0.80
N ILE A 264 16.44 -32.36 -0.25
CA ILE A 264 16.82 -32.48 1.17
C ILE A 264 18.03 -31.60 1.48
N ALA A 265 19.07 -31.63 0.63
CA ALA A 265 20.24 -30.78 0.77
C ALA A 265 19.91 -29.28 0.67
N LEU A 266 18.98 -28.91 -0.22
CA LEU A 266 18.46 -27.54 -0.33
C LEU A 266 17.74 -27.12 0.96
N ILE A 267 16.91 -27.99 1.54
CA ILE A 267 16.22 -27.72 2.82
C ILE A 267 17.23 -27.52 3.95
N ASP A 268 18.31 -28.30 4.01
CA ASP A 268 19.35 -28.10 5.02
C ASP A 268 20.05 -26.74 4.87
N LYS A 269 20.36 -26.33 3.63
CA LYS A 269 20.89 -24.98 3.34
C LYS A 269 19.89 -23.89 3.73
N LEU A 270 18.61 -24.06 3.38
CA LEU A 270 17.54 -23.14 3.72
C LEU A 270 17.44 -22.92 5.22
N PHE A 271 17.47 -23.98 6.02
CA PHE A 271 17.45 -23.84 7.48
C PHE A 271 18.70 -23.16 8.03
N GLY A 272 19.86 -23.31 7.40
CA GLY A 272 21.03 -22.51 7.74
C GLY A 272 20.79 -21.01 7.57
N VAL A 273 20.07 -20.61 6.51
CA VAL A 273 19.69 -19.22 6.27
C VAL A 273 18.57 -18.77 7.21
N LEU A 274 17.49 -19.56 7.36
CA LEU A 274 16.34 -19.23 8.20
C LEU A 274 16.71 -19.05 9.68
N LEU A 275 17.59 -19.90 10.21
CA LEU A 275 18.03 -19.80 11.61
C LEU A 275 18.93 -18.58 11.85
N ALA A 276 19.59 -18.07 10.81
CA ALA A 276 20.35 -16.84 10.86
C ALA A 276 19.49 -15.58 10.58
N ASP A 277 18.28 -15.73 10.05
CA ASP A 277 17.39 -14.62 9.73
C ASP A 277 16.53 -14.21 10.94
N THR A 278 16.84 -13.05 11.52
CA THR A 278 16.08 -12.43 12.61
C THR A 278 14.61 -12.18 12.25
N ARG A 279 14.35 -12.04 10.94
CA ARG A 279 13.20 -12.57 10.18
C ARG A 279 12.18 -13.43 10.91
N VAL A 280 12.64 -14.64 11.16
CA VAL A 280 11.83 -15.85 11.26
C VAL A 280 12.44 -16.85 12.23
N ASN A 281 13.68 -16.61 12.70
CA ASN A 281 14.37 -17.48 13.63
C ASN A 281 13.62 -17.68 14.97
N ASP A 282 12.88 -16.66 15.44
CA ASP A 282 12.05 -16.70 16.66
C ASP A 282 11.03 -17.86 16.63
N PHE A 283 10.49 -18.21 15.45
CA PHE A 283 9.56 -19.35 15.30
C PHE A 283 10.22 -20.72 15.57
N PHE A 284 11.55 -20.75 15.63
CA PHE A 284 12.38 -21.93 15.87
C PHE A 284 13.18 -21.87 17.18
N ALA A 285 13.33 -20.70 17.80
CA ALA A 285 14.26 -20.45 18.92
C ALA A 285 14.03 -21.37 20.15
N ASN A 286 12.79 -21.75 20.44
CA ASN A 286 12.44 -22.60 21.58
C ASN A 286 12.22 -24.07 21.20
N ARG A 287 12.71 -24.52 20.04
CA ARG A 287 12.51 -25.89 19.54
C ARG A 287 13.78 -26.72 19.71
N THR A 288 13.61 -27.96 20.19
CA THR A 288 14.70 -28.92 20.24
C THR A 288 15.20 -29.24 18.82
N GLU A 289 16.46 -29.65 18.71
CA GLU A 289 17.05 -30.09 17.42
C GLU A 289 16.21 -31.19 16.76
N THR A 290 15.68 -32.11 17.56
CA THR A 290 14.75 -33.17 17.12
C THR A 290 13.47 -32.60 16.49
N LYS A 291 12.93 -31.51 17.04
CA LYS A 291 11.72 -30.85 16.51
C LYS A 291 12.05 -30.09 15.22
N VAL A 292 13.18 -29.39 15.17
CA VAL A 292 13.64 -28.70 13.95
C VAL A 292 13.85 -29.70 12.80
N ASN A 293 14.48 -30.85 13.08
CA ASN A 293 14.65 -31.93 12.11
C ASN A 293 13.32 -32.53 11.63
N SER A 294 12.32 -32.62 12.50
CA SER A 294 10.96 -33.01 12.09
C SER A 294 10.31 -31.98 11.18
N ILE A 295 10.52 -30.69 11.42
CA ILE A 295 9.99 -29.61 10.55
C ILE A 295 10.68 -29.66 9.19
N LYS A 296 12.01 -29.79 9.15
CA LYS A 296 12.78 -29.98 7.91
C LYS A 296 12.23 -31.11 7.06
N LYS A 297 11.99 -32.29 7.66
CA LYS A 297 11.41 -33.45 6.96
C LYS A 297 10.01 -33.17 6.43
N GLY A 298 9.18 -32.46 7.20
CA GLY A 298 7.84 -32.06 6.78
C GLY A 298 7.88 -31.15 5.55
N ILE A 299 8.67 -30.07 5.61
CA ILE A 299 8.85 -29.12 4.50
C ILE A 299 9.43 -29.82 3.27
N ALA A 300 10.47 -30.66 3.44
CA ALA A 300 11.05 -31.43 2.35
C ALA A 300 10.00 -32.30 1.66
N THR A 301 9.10 -32.94 2.42
CA THR A 301 8.05 -33.80 1.85
C THR A 301 7.04 -32.98 1.05
N VAL A 302 6.56 -31.86 1.58
CA VAL A 302 5.64 -30.95 0.86
C VAL A 302 6.27 -30.42 -0.42
N LEU A 303 7.54 -30.00 -0.38
CA LEU A 303 8.20 -29.44 -1.56
C LEU A 303 8.57 -30.50 -2.60
N ILE A 304 8.94 -31.72 -2.17
CA ILE A 304 9.12 -32.85 -3.08
C ILE A 304 7.82 -33.11 -3.85
N GLU A 305 6.68 -33.16 -3.16
CA GLU A 305 5.38 -33.31 -3.82
C GLU A 305 5.07 -32.13 -4.75
N THR A 306 5.25 -30.90 -4.26
CA THR A 306 4.97 -29.65 -4.98
C THR A 306 5.75 -29.59 -6.30
N TRP A 307 6.99 -30.08 -6.30
CA TRP A 307 7.87 -30.08 -7.47
C TRP A 307 7.79 -31.37 -8.29
N GLY A 308 6.81 -32.25 -8.06
CA GLY A 308 6.54 -33.42 -8.92
C GLY A 308 7.32 -34.69 -8.58
N GLY A 309 7.87 -34.77 -7.37
CA GLY A 309 8.50 -35.98 -6.85
C GLY A 309 7.50 -37.04 -6.35
N PRO A 310 7.96 -38.27 -6.09
CA PRO A 310 7.08 -39.42 -5.82
C PRO A 310 6.49 -39.45 -4.40
N LYS A 311 6.92 -38.54 -3.51
CA LYS A 311 6.42 -38.52 -2.12
C LYS A 311 5.13 -37.73 -2.06
N THR A 312 4.10 -38.32 -1.47
CA THR A 312 2.86 -37.63 -1.12
C THR A 312 2.91 -37.22 0.34
N TYR A 313 2.59 -35.98 0.62
CA TYR A 313 2.45 -35.46 1.97
C TYR A 313 1.19 -36.04 2.62
N GLN A 314 1.38 -36.90 3.62
CA GLN A 314 0.30 -37.49 4.43
C GLN A 314 0.19 -36.84 5.82
N GLY A 315 0.81 -35.68 6.00
CA GLY A 315 0.82 -34.98 7.27
C GLY A 315 -0.50 -34.25 7.57
N ARG A 316 -0.53 -33.55 8.72
CA ARG A 316 -1.65 -32.67 9.05
C ARG A 316 -1.77 -31.58 7.99
N GLU A 317 -3.00 -31.14 7.72
CA GLU A 317 -3.27 -30.02 6.82
C GLU A 317 -2.38 -28.81 7.15
N ILE A 318 -1.78 -28.20 6.11
CA ILE A 318 -0.79 -27.13 6.26
C ILE A 318 -1.37 -25.95 7.06
N ALA A 319 -2.64 -25.60 6.84
CA ALA A 319 -3.35 -24.57 7.58
C ALA A 319 -3.41 -24.85 9.08
N ASN A 320 -3.74 -26.09 9.45
CA ASN A 320 -3.87 -26.49 10.85
C ASN A 320 -2.53 -26.56 11.57
N ILE A 321 -1.42 -26.73 10.84
CA ILE A 321 -0.07 -26.68 11.42
C ILE A 321 0.31 -25.26 11.82
N HIS A 322 -0.10 -24.26 11.04
CA HIS A 322 0.35 -22.88 11.17
C HIS A 322 -0.63 -21.95 11.89
N ARG A 323 -1.86 -22.41 12.18
CA ARG A 323 -2.95 -21.65 12.81
C ARG A 323 -2.48 -20.82 14.03
N ASP A 324 -1.77 -21.45 14.96
CA ASP A 324 -1.38 -20.82 16.23
C ASP A 324 0.08 -20.33 16.23
N VAL A 325 0.70 -20.23 15.04
CA VAL A 325 2.10 -19.83 14.89
C VAL A 325 2.24 -18.30 14.78
N GLY A 326 1.19 -17.60 14.36
CA GLY A 326 1.23 -16.13 14.15
C GLY A 326 1.99 -15.72 12.90
N LEU A 327 2.03 -16.58 11.87
CA LEU A 327 2.61 -16.22 10.58
C LEU A 327 1.72 -15.21 9.85
N ASN A 328 2.35 -14.31 9.09
CA ASN A 328 1.68 -13.33 8.26
C ASN A 328 2.43 -13.19 6.92
N ASP A 329 1.95 -12.34 6.01
CA ASP A 329 2.58 -12.16 4.70
C ASP A 329 4.05 -11.73 4.78
N TYR A 330 4.40 -10.93 5.78
CA TYR A 330 5.79 -10.50 5.99
C TYR A 330 6.71 -11.70 6.32
N HIS A 331 6.25 -12.63 7.15
CA HIS A 331 7.01 -13.85 7.47
C HIS A 331 7.13 -14.78 6.26
N PHE A 332 6.06 -14.92 5.46
CA PHE A 332 6.11 -15.75 4.26
C PHE A 332 7.01 -15.14 3.17
N ASP A 333 6.97 -13.81 2.99
CA ASP A 333 7.89 -13.11 2.09
C ASP A 333 9.35 -13.26 2.53
N ALA A 334 9.60 -13.22 3.85
CA ALA A 334 10.92 -13.49 4.39
C ALA A 334 11.41 -14.91 4.08
N PHE A 335 10.52 -15.91 4.22
CA PHE A 335 10.79 -17.30 3.85
C PHE A 335 11.13 -17.45 2.36
N LEU A 336 10.38 -16.82 1.45
CA LEU A 336 10.67 -16.87 0.00
C LEU A 336 12.03 -16.25 -0.32
N ALA A 337 12.37 -15.12 0.32
CA ALA A 337 13.67 -14.49 0.16
C ALA A 337 14.81 -15.41 0.64
N ASP A 338 14.62 -16.15 1.73
CA ASP A 338 15.62 -17.10 2.24
C ASP A 338 15.71 -18.36 1.40
N LEU A 339 14.60 -18.84 0.82
CA LEU A 339 14.59 -19.90 -0.18
C LEU A 339 15.39 -19.50 -1.42
N GLN A 340 15.19 -18.28 -1.92
CA GLN A 340 15.99 -17.74 -3.02
C GLN A 340 17.49 -17.70 -2.68
N LYS A 341 17.86 -17.22 -1.48
CA LYS A 341 19.27 -17.22 -1.02
C LYS A 341 19.85 -18.64 -0.96
N ALA A 342 19.08 -19.61 -0.45
CA ALA A 342 19.50 -21.00 -0.34
C ALA A 342 19.74 -21.64 -1.72
N LEU A 343 18.85 -21.38 -2.68
CA LEU A 343 18.98 -21.82 -4.08
C LEU A 343 20.22 -21.20 -4.75
N MET A 344 20.42 -19.89 -4.59
CA MET A 344 21.63 -19.22 -5.08
C MET A 344 22.91 -19.83 -4.48
N GLY A 345 22.91 -20.10 -3.17
CA GLY A 345 24.01 -20.80 -2.48
C GLY A 345 24.15 -22.29 -2.85
N ALA A 346 23.15 -22.85 -3.53
CA ALA A 346 23.21 -24.17 -4.15
C ALA A 346 23.67 -24.15 -5.61
N GLY A 347 23.93 -22.96 -6.18
CA GLY A 347 24.34 -22.81 -7.57
C GLY A 347 23.19 -22.92 -8.57
N ALA A 348 21.94 -22.82 -8.12
CA ALA A 348 20.78 -22.76 -9.00
C ALA A 348 20.87 -21.51 -9.89
N ASP A 349 20.59 -21.69 -11.18
CA ASP A 349 20.47 -20.56 -12.09
C ASP A 349 19.19 -19.76 -11.82
N GLU A 350 19.15 -18.58 -12.42
CA GLU A 350 18.06 -17.62 -12.25
C GLU A 350 16.70 -18.17 -12.70
N GLN A 351 16.66 -18.97 -13.77
CA GLN A 351 15.42 -19.55 -14.28
C GLN A 351 14.88 -20.62 -13.33
N LEU A 352 15.76 -21.49 -12.80
CA LEU A 352 15.40 -22.51 -11.82
C LEU A 352 14.88 -21.89 -10.53
N ILE A 353 15.49 -20.79 -10.08
CA ILE A 353 15.03 -20.05 -8.90
C ILE A 353 13.59 -19.56 -9.09
N ASP A 354 13.25 -18.97 -10.23
CA ASP A 354 11.89 -18.48 -10.45
C ASP A 354 10.87 -19.60 -10.57
N GLU A 355 11.24 -20.71 -11.25
CA GLU A 355 10.42 -21.93 -11.32
C GLU A 355 10.07 -22.43 -9.90
N VAL A 356 11.04 -22.38 -8.97
CA VAL A 356 10.81 -22.72 -7.57
C VAL A 356 9.94 -21.69 -6.84
N ILE A 357 10.24 -20.40 -6.93
CA ILE A 357 9.47 -19.37 -6.18
C ILE A 357 8.01 -19.35 -6.63
N VAL A 358 7.75 -19.45 -7.93
CA VAL A 358 6.38 -19.49 -8.49
C VAL A 358 5.59 -20.70 -8.02
N THR A 359 6.24 -21.86 -7.85
CA THR A 359 5.55 -23.07 -7.37
C THR A 359 5.25 -23.04 -5.88
N VAL A 360 6.05 -22.30 -5.10
CA VAL A 360 5.88 -22.18 -3.64
C VAL A 360 4.86 -21.10 -3.27
N GLU A 361 4.74 -20.02 -4.05
CA GLU A 361 3.81 -18.91 -3.77
C GLU A 361 2.36 -19.35 -3.49
N PRO A 362 1.74 -20.29 -4.24
CA PRO A 362 0.39 -20.77 -3.94
C PRO A 362 0.23 -21.37 -2.53
N LEU A 363 1.29 -21.98 -1.98
CA LEU A 363 1.28 -22.55 -0.62
C LEU A 363 1.07 -21.47 0.46
N ARG A 364 1.24 -20.18 0.13
CA ARG A 364 0.98 -19.05 1.03
C ARG A 364 -0.42 -19.14 1.64
N GLN A 365 -1.43 -19.49 0.83
CA GLN A 365 -2.80 -19.54 1.33
C GLN A 365 -2.91 -20.61 2.42
N GLY A 366 -2.47 -21.84 2.14
CA GLY A 366 -2.45 -22.91 3.12
C GLY A 366 -1.60 -22.60 4.36
N VAL A 367 -0.40 -22.02 4.20
CA VAL A 367 0.48 -21.68 5.34
C VAL A 367 -0.12 -20.58 6.22
N LEU A 368 -0.85 -19.63 5.63
CA LEU A 368 -1.49 -18.54 6.38
C LEU A 368 -2.93 -18.87 6.80
N GLY A 369 -3.36 -20.13 6.67
CA GLY A 369 -4.70 -20.59 7.07
C GLY A 369 -5.83 -20.04 6.19
N ARG A 370 -5.51 -19.60 4.97
CA ARG A 370 -6.45 -19.07 3.97
C ARG A 370 -6.87 -20.21 3.04
N LYS A 371 -8.16 -20.32 2.70
CA LYS A 371 -8.64 -21.33 1.74
C LYS A 371 -7.96 -21.12 0.38
N GLU A 372 -7.44 -22.19 -0.24
CA GLU A 372 -6.97 -22.16 -1.63
C GLU A 372 -8.16 -21.88 -2.54
N SER A 373 -8.16 -20.71 -3.17
CA SER A 373 -9.17 -20.31 -4.13
C SER A 373 -8.54 -20.23 -5.52
N ASN A 374 -8.98 -21.07 -6.46
CA ASN A 374 -8.74 -20.78 -7.88
C ASN A 374 -9.67 -19.63 -8.29
N VAL A 375 -9.25 -18.41 -7.96
CA VAL A 375 -10.04 -17.18 -8.04
C VAL A 375 -10.73 -17.04 -9.38
N THR A 376 -10.03 -17.31 -10.47
CA THR A 376 -10.58 -17.17 -11.81
C THR A 376 -11.73 -18.15 -12.05
N GLN A 377 -11.67 -19.36 -11.49
CA GLN A 377 -12.76 -20.35 -11.51
C GLN A 377 -13.88 -20.03 -10.52
N LEU A 378 -13.60 -19.36 -9.41
CA LEU A 378 -14.64 -18.93 -8.46
C LEU A 378 -15.40 -17.70 -8.98
N ALA A 379 -14.68 -16.75 -9.57
CA ALA A 379 -15.23 -15.58 -10.23
C ALA A 379 -16.00 -15.96 -11.51
N HIS A 380 -15.69 -17.10 -12.13
CA HIS A 380 -16.41 -17.66 -13.28
C HIS A 380 -16.63 -19.16 -13.11
N LYS A 381 -17.80 -19.55 -12.60
CA LYS A 381 -18.18 -20.96 -12.42
C LYS A 381 -19.12 -21.35 -13.55
N ASP A 382 -18.78 -22.43 -14.27
CA ASP A 382 -19.51 -22.91 -15.45
C ASP A 382 -19.72 -21.85 -16.55
N GLY A 383 -18.76 -20.92 -16.68
CA GLY A 383 -18.82 -19.81 -17.65
C GLY A 383 -19.71 -18.64 -17.23
N VAL A 384 -20.33 -18.70 -16.05
CA VAL A 384 -21.16 -17.63 -15.48
C VAL A 384 -20.35 -16.86 -14.44
N ALA A 385 -20.31 -15.53 -14.61
CA ALA A 385 -19.62 -14.66 -13.66
C ALA A 385 -20.30 -14.69 -12.28
N LEU A 386 -19.51 -14.53 -11.22
CA LEU A 386 -20.00 -14.55 -9.85
C LEU A 386 -21.00 -13.42 -9.59
N ILE A 387 -20.81 -12.25 -10.20
CA ILE A 387 -21.78 -11.15 -10.11
C ILE A 387 -23.16 -11.54 -10.65
N GLU A 388 -23.22 -12.29 -11.75
CA GLU A 388 -24.48 -12.79 -12.32
C GLU A 388 -25.11 -13.85 -11.41
N ARG A 389 -24.29 -14.72 -10.80
CA ARG A 389 -24.75 -15.72 -9.82
C ARG A 389 -25.29 -15.09 -8.52
N LEU A 390 -24.79 -13.91 -8.16
CA LEU A 390 -25.30 -13.10 -7.05
C LEU A 390 -26.56 -12.29 -7.42
N GLY A 391 -27.04 -12.39 -8.67
CA GLY A 391 -28.22 -11.68 -9.17
C GLY A 391 -27.94 -10.32 -9.80
N GLY A 392 -26.70 -10.08 -10.23
CA GLY A 392 -26.29 -8.94 -11.05
C GLY A 392 -25.95 -7.67 -10.27
N ASP A 393 -25.73 -6.58 -11.02
CA ASP A 393 -25.24 -5.30 -10.51
C ASP A 393 -26.09 -4.71 -9.37
N LEU A 394 -27.43 -4.80 -9.48
CA LEU A 394 -28.35 -4.24 -8.47
C LEU A 394 -28.24 -4.93 -7.11
N ASN A 395 -28.05 -6.25 -7.11
CA ASN A 395 -27.82 -7.00 -5.88
C ASN A 395 -26.46 -6.66 -5.29
N LEU A 396 -25.42 -6.53 -6.12
CA LEU A 396 -24.10 -6.14 -5.64
C LEU A 396 -24.09 -4.72 -5.04
N GLU A 397 -24.76 -3.76 -5.65
CA GLU A 397 -24.91 -2.41 -5.10
C GLU A 397 -25.61 -2.44 -3.74
N SER A 398 -26.69 -3.22 -3.63
CA SER A 398 -27.43 -3.40 -2.37
C SER A 398 -26.59 -4.10 -1.29
N VAL A 399 -25.77 -5.09 -1.66
CA VAL A 399 -24.80 -5.74 -0.76
C VAL A 399 -23.79 -4.72 -0.27
N VAL A 400 -23.23 -3.88 -1.14
CA VAL A 400 -22.22 -2.87 -0.77
C VAL A 400 -22.80 -1.81 0.17
N GLU A 401 -23.99 -1.31 -0.13
CA GLU A 401 -24.67 -0.33 0.74
C GLU A 401 -24.94 -0.92 2.12
N SER A 402 -25.58 -2.10 2.17
CA SER A 402 -25.92 -2.79 3.41
C SER A 402 -24.67 -3.20 4.21
N LEU A 403 -23.63 -3.71 3.55
CA LEU A 403 -22.35 -4.04 4.19
C LEU A 403 -21.71 -2.81 4.80
N TYR A 404 -21.70 -1.68 4.08
CA TYR A 404 -21.13 -0.45 4.61
C TYR A 404 -21.87 0.01 5.87
N GLU A 405 -23.21 -0.03 5.86
CA GLU A 405 -24.03 0.31 7.02
C GLU A 405 -23.76 -0.62 8.21
N ARG A 406 -23.72 -1.93 7.97
CA ARG A 406 -23.36 -2.92 9.01
C ARG A 406 -21.97 -2.69 9.58
N CYS A 407 -21.00 -2.33 8.73
CA CYS A 407 -19.66 -1.97 9.18
C CYS A 407 -19.63 -0.67 10.04
N GLN A 408 -20.61 0.22 9.90
CA GLN A 408 -20.77 1.42 10.76
C GLN A 408 -21.41 1.10 12.12
N GLU A 409 -22.12 -0.02 12.21
CA GLU A 409 -22.78 -0.48 13.43
C GLU A 409 -21.90 -1.45 14.23
N ASP A 410 -21.12 -2.28 13.55
CA ASP A 410 -20.26 -3.29 14.17
C ASP A 410 -19.10 -2.64 14.94
N THR A 411 -18.97 -3.00 16.22
CA THR A 411 -17.99 -2.41 17.14
C THR A 411 -16.53 -2.70 16.76
N ARG A 412 -16.25 -3.66 15.89
CA ARG A 412 -14.90 -4.02 15.46
C ARG A 412 -14.47 -3.21 14.23
N THR A 413 -15.42 -2.82 13.39
CA THR A 413 -15.13 -2.12 12.13
C THR A 413 -15.50 -0.65 12.18
N LYS A 414 -16.45 -0.25 13.04
CA LYS A 414 -17.04 1.10 13.08
C LYS A 414 -16.01 2.22 13.04
N TYR A 415 -14.90 2.08 13.75
CA TYR A 415 -13.82 3.05 13.76
C TYR A 415 -13.31 3.40 12.34
N PHE A 416 -13.24 2.42 11.44
CA PHE A 416 -12.78 2.61 10.06
C PHE A 416 -13.87 3.11 9.12
N PHE A 417 -15.15 2.98 9.47
CA PHE A 417 -16.31 3.29 8.61
C PHE A 417 -17.10 4.53 9.05
N ASP A 418 -16.87 5.05 10.26
CA ASP A 418 -17.44 6.31 10.72
C ASP A 418 -16.75 7.50 10.03
N LYS A 419 -17.31 7.88 8.87
CA LYS A 419 -16.78 8.94 8.00
C LYS A 419 -17.88 9.93 7.62
N GLY A 420 -17.49 11.18 7.36
CA GLY A 420 -18.42 12.18 6.84
C GLY A 420 -19.09 11.74 5.53
N LYS A 421 -20.34 12.18 5.29
CA LYS A 421 -21.22 11.72 4.20
C LYS A 421 -20.53 11.62 2.83
N ALA A 422 -19.78 12.65 2.43
CA ALA A 422 -19.07 12.67 1.15
C ALA A 422 -18.00 11.57 1.05
N LYS A 423 -17.26 11.33 2.14
CA LYS A 423 -16.22 10.30 2.19
C LYS A 423 -16.83 8.90 2.24
N ALA A 424 -17.93 8.72 2.97
CA ALA A 424 -18.68 7.47 2.98
C ALA A 424 -19.15 7.09 1.58
N ARG A 425 -19.78 8.03 0.85
CA ARG A 425 -20.19 7.83 -0.55
C ARG A 425 -19.02 7.40 -1.45
N GLN A 426 -17.87 8.06 -1.32
CA GLN A 426 -16.67 7.70 -2.09
C GLN A 426 -16.19 6.27 -1.78
N VAL A 427 -16.25 5.85 -0.52
CA VAL A 427 -15.80 4.52 -0.11
C VAL A 427 -16.75 3.45 -0.65
N ARG A 428 -18.07 3.65 -0.57
CA ARG A 428 -19.07 2.73 -1.14
C ARG A 428 -18.88 2.54 -2.64
N MET A 429 -18.74 3.63 -3.39
CA MET A 429 -18.47 3.56 -4.83
C MET A 429 -17.19 2.77 -5.14
N LYS A 430 -16.10 2.98 -4.40
CA LYS A 430 -14.84 2.23 -4.61
C LYS A 430 -14.96 0.77 -4.20
N MET A 431 -15.73 0.48 -3.15
CA MET A 431 -16.02 -0.89 -2.70
C MET A 431 -16.83 -1.63 -3.76
N TYR A 432 -17.83 -1.00 -4.36
CA TYR A 432 -18.56 -1.53 -5.51
C TYR A 432 -17.64 -1.83 -6.69
N GLN A 433 -16.80 -0.87 -7.10
CA GLN A 433 -15.84 -1.06 -8.20
C GLN A 433 -14.89 -2.23 -7.94
N LEU A 434 -14.46 -2.40 -6.69
CA LEU A 434 -13.59 -3.49 -6.28
C LEU A 434 -14.31 -4.83 -6.36
N LEU A 435 -15.47 -4.96 -5.71
CA LEU A 435 -16.21 -6.21 -5.70
C LEU A 435 -16.72 -6.60 -7.09
N SER A 436 -17.19 -5.64 -7.89
CA SER A 436 -17.58 -5.87 -9.29
C SER A 436 -16.42 -6.47 -10.07
N GLY A 437 -15.23 -5.84 -10.03
CA GLY A 437 -14.07 -6.33 -10.75
C GLY A 437 -13.61 -7.71 -10.28
N LEU A 438 -13.65 -7.96 -8.96
CA LEU A 438 -13.30 -9.26 -8.39
C LEU A 438 -14.32 -10.36 -8.74
N PHE A 439 -15.61 -10.03 -8.87
CA PHE A 439 -16.69 -10.97 -9.17
C PHE A 439 -16.94 -11.17 -10.68
N GLY A 440 -16.04 -10.67 -11.53
CA GLY A 440 -16.12 -10.83 -13.00
C GLY A 440 -17.01 -9.81 -13.70
N GLY A 441 -17.38 -8.71 -13.03
CA GLY A 441 -18.18 -7.62 -13.59
C GLY A 441 -17.37 -6.64 -14.46
N PRO A 442 -18.07 -5.76 -15.21
CA PRO A 442 -17.44 -4.86 -16.17
C PRO A 442 -16.71 -3.68 -15.52
N VAL A 443 -17.13 -3.29 -14.31
CA VAL A 443 -16.53 -2.17 -13.58
C VAL A 443 -15.36 -2.69 -12.75
N GLN A 444 -14.18 -2.10 -12.94
CA GLN A 444 -12.97 -2.55 -12.26
C GLN A 444 -12.36 -1.45 -11.39
N TYR A 445 -11.98 -1.84 -10.19
CA TYR A 445 -11.05 -1.09 -9.35
C TYR A 445 -9.63 -1.60 -9.60
N ASP A 446 -8.68 -0.67 -9.73
CA ASP A 446 -7.27 -1.04 -9.78
C ASP A 446 -6.80 -1.49 -8.39
N VAL A 447 -6.70 -2.82 -8.22
CA VAL A 447 -6.28 -3.51 -6.99
C VAL A 447 -4.92 -3.01 -6.50
N ALA A 448 -4.06 -2.49 -7.38
CA ALA A 448 -2.78 -1.89 -6.97
C ALA A 448 -2.94 -0.67 -6.05
N ASN A 449 -4.10 -0.01 -6.06
CA ASN A 449 -4.41 1.11 -5.17
C ASN A 449 -4.88 0.67 -3.79
N LEU A 450 -5.22 -0.60 -3.60
CA LEU A 450 -5.77 -1.10 -2.36
C LEU A 450 -4.73 -1.05 -1.24
N LYS A 451 -3.52 -1.57 -1.50
CA LYS A 451 -2.42 -1.55 -0.54
C LYS A 451 -2.02 -0.14 -0.13
N PRO A 452 -1.74 0.82 -1.04
CA PRO A 452 -1.44 2.21 -0.66
C PRO A 452 -2.58 2.90 0.11
N ALA A 453 -3.84 2.61 -0.23
CA ALA A 453 -4.97 3.23 0.45
C ALA A 453 -5.11 2.78 1.90
N HIS A 454 -4.80 1.52 2.19
CA HIS A 454 -4.93 0.92 3.52
C HIS A 454 -3.61 0.86 4.29
N TYR A 455 -2.46 1.09 3.63
CA TYR A 455 -1.14 0.90 4.24
C TYR A 455 -1.01 1.64 5.56
N ALA A 456 -1.37 2.92 5.62
CA ALA A 456 -1.25 3.73 6.84
C ALA A 456 -2.39 3.53 7.84
N MET A 457 -3.30 2.58 7.59
CA MET A 457 -4.39 2.23 8.51
C MET A 457 -3.93 1.06 9.40
N ASP A 458 -4.49 1.00 10.60
CA ASP A 458 -4.22 -0.07 11.58
C ASP A 458 -5.27 -1.19 11.44
N ILE A 459 -5.51 -1.61 10.19
CA ILE A 459 -6.42 -2.71 9.88
C ILE A 459 -5.66 -4.02 10.04
N ARG A 460 -6.21 -4.93 10.85
CA ARG A 460 -5.66 -6.24 11.18
C ARG A 460 -6.52 -7.34 10.58
N ASP A 461 -6.03 -8.57 10.61
CA ASP A 461 -6.82 -9.74 10.18
C ASP A 461 -8.15 -9.84 10.92
N TYR A 462 -8.17 -9.56 12.23
CA TYR A 462 -9.39 -9.46 13.04
C TYR A 462 -10.44 -8.49 12.46
N HIS A 463 -10.03 -7.29 12.06
CA HIS A 463 -10.92 -6.29 11.46
C HIS A 463 -11.41 -6.74 10.08
N PHE A 464 -10.55 -7.39 9.30
CA PHE A 464 -10.91 -7.91 7.99
C PHE A 464 -11.88 -9.09 8.08
N ASP A 465 -11.67 -10.00 9.04
CA ASP A 465 -12.56 -11.13 9.35
C ASP A 465 -13.95 -10.64 9.74
N ALA A 466 -14.03 -9.56 10.54
CA ALA A 466 -15.30 -8.93 10.86
C ALA A 466 -16.04 -8.45 9.59
N VAL A 467 -15.34 -7.82 8.63
CA VAL A 467 -15.94 -7.40 7.36
C VAL A 467 -16.44 -8.61 6.54
N LEU A 468 -15.68 -9.70 6.47
CA LEU A 468 -16.13 -10.92 5.78
C LEU A 468 -17.37 -11.54 6.45
N GLN A 469 -17.39 -11.57 7.78
CA GLN A 469 -18.56 -12.05 8.54
C GLN A 469 -19.79 -11.21 8.24
N LEU A 470 -19.68 -9.87 8.29
CA LEU A 470 -20.78 -8.96 7.99
C LEU A 470 -21.25 -9.10 6.53
N ALA A 471 -20.32 -9.30 5.60
CA ALA A 471 -20.66 -9.54 4.19
C ALA A 471 -21.47 -10.83 4.03
N GLN A 472 -21.09 -11.90 4.74
CA GLN A 472 -21.85 -13.15 4.75
C GLN A 472 -23.26 -12.95 5.31
N GLU A 473 -23.39 -12.25 6.44
CA GLU A 473 -24.67 -11.96 7.09
C GLU A 473 -25.59 -11.14 6.17
N VAL A 474 -25.05 -10.10 5.52
CA VAL A 474 -25.79 -9.28 4.54
C VAL A 474 -26.29 -10.13 3.38
N MET A 475 -25.39 -10.88 2.71
CA MET A 475 -25.78 -11.69 1.56
C MET A 475 -26.81 -12.78 1.92
N LYS A 476 -26.69 -13.39 3.12
CA LYS A 476 -27.70 -14.34 3.63
C LYS A 476 -29.03 -13.67 3.90
N SER A 477 -29.05 -12.47 4.46
CA SER A 477 -30.29 -11.72 4.73
C SER A 477 -31.02 -11.28 3.46
N MET A 478 -30.29 -11.20 2.34
CA MET A 478 -30.82 -10.93 1.00
C MET A 478 -31.24 -12.21 0.26
N GLU A 479 -31.16 -13.38 0.91
CA GLU A 479 -31.53 -14.69 0.33
C GLU A 479 -30.75 -15.02 -0.96
N LEU A 480 -29.48 -14.57 -1.05
CA LEU A 480 -28.61 -14.92 -2.18
C LEU A 480 -28.20 -16.40 -2.12
N ASP A 481 -27.85 -16.94 -3.28
CA ASP A 481 -27.43 -18.34 -3.43
C ASP A 481 -26.22 -18.69 -2.53
N GLY A 482 -26.36 -19.76 -1.74
CA GLY A 482 -25.36 -20.13 -0.73
C GLY A 482 -23.99 -20.46 -1.33
N ASP A 483 -23.96 -21.14 -2.48
CA ASP A 483 -22.73 -21.44 -3.20
C ASP A 483 -22.06 -20.15 -3.72
N ALA A 484 -22.85 -19.21 -4.25
CA ALA A 484 -22.35 -17.90 -4.68
C ALA A 484 -21.82 -17.07 -3.49
N ILE A 485 -22.45 -17.14 -2.32
CA ILE A 485 -21.96 -16.47 -1.10
C ILE A 485 -20.59 -17.00 -0.70
N ASP A 486 -20.43 -18.33 -0.64
CA ASP A 486 -19.16 -18.94 -0.23
C ASP A 486 -18.04 -18.64 -1.23
N ASP A 487 -18.35 -18.58 -2.53
CA ASP A 487 -17.40 -18.17 -3.56
C ASP A 487 -17.05 -16.67 -3.42
N ALA A 488 -18.03 -15.81 -3.16
CA ALA A 488 -17.83 -14.37 -2.94
C ALA A 488 -16.91 -14.08 -1.75
N LEU A 489 -17.12 -14.76 -0.62
CA LEU A 489 -16.27 -14.60 0.57
C LEU A 489 -14.83 -15.05 0.29
N GLN A 490 -14.64 -16.13 -0.47
CA GLN A 490 -13.30 -16.59 -0.86
C GLN A 490 -12.61 -15.59 -1.80
N VAL A 491 -13.34 -15.05 -2.78
CA VAL A 491 -12.81 -14.02 -3.69
C VAL A 491 -12.49 -12.73 -2.93
N MET A 492 -13.35 -12.29 -2.01
CA MET A 492 -13.08 -11.14 -1.14
C MET A 492 -11.85 -11.37 -0.26
N ASN A 493 -11.63 -12.59 0.23
CA ASN A 493 -10.50 -12.92 1.09
C ASN A 493 -9.13 -12.76 0.40
N MET A 494 -9.08 -12.74 -0.93
CA MET A 494 -7.83 -12.55 -1.67
C MET A 494 -7.15 -11.22 -1.38
N VAL A 495 -7.94 -10.15 -1.21
CA VAL A 495 -7.40 -8.80 -1.01
C VAL A 495 -7.05 -8.51 0.44
N ARG A 496 -7.15 -9.52 1.32
CA ARG A 496 -6.78 -9.44 2.73
C ARG A 496 -5.37 -8.90 2.89
N SER A 497 -4.40 -9.53 2.23
CA SER A 497 -2.99 -9.13 2.36
C SER A 497 -2.80 -7.68 1.94
N ASP A 498 -3.38 -7.25 0.83
CA ASP A 498 -3.29 -5.86 0.38
C ASP A 498 -3.86 -4.88 1.41
N ILE A 499 -4.91 -5.24 2.14
CA ILE A 499 -5.52 -4.39 3.17
C ILE A 499 -4.76 -4.44 4.50
N THR A 500 -4.30 -5.60 4.95
CA THR A 500 -3.71 -5.78 6.30
C THR A 500 -2.19 -5.61 6.34
N THR A 501 -1.49 -5.70 5.19
CA THR A 501 -0.01 -5.67 5.13
C THR A 501 0.59 -4.45 5.81
N GLY A 502 -0.04 -3.28 5.68
CA GLY A 502 0.47 -2.05 6.27
C GLY A 502 0.65 -2.15 7.78
N CYS A 503 -0.35 -2.67 8.48
CA CYS A 503 -0.31 -2.90 9.92
C CYS A 503 0.68 -4.00 10.27
N SER A 504 0.65 -5.13 9.56
CA SER A 504 1.51 -6.30 9.82
C SER A 504 3.01 -5.95 9.72
N VAL A 505 3.39 -5.21 8.68
CA VAL A 505 4.79 -4.79 8.48
C VAL A 505 5.24 -3.84 9.57
N ARG A 506 4.44 -2.81 9.90
CA ARG A 506 4.81 -1.85 10.95
C ARG A 506 4.91 -2.50 12.32
N THR A 507 3.98 -3.39 12.64
CA THR A 507 3.96 -4.12 13.91
C THR A 507 5.22 -4.98 14.07
N GLU A 508 5.61 -5.69 13.01
CA GLU A 508 6.79 -6.56 13.05
C GLU A 508 8.10 -5.78 13.09
N VAL A 509 8.19 -4.66 12.37
CA VAL A 509 9.34 -3.74 12.48
C VAL A 509 9.45 -3.19 13.90
N ALA A 510 8.33 -2.80 14.50
CA ALA A 510 8.32 -2.28 15.86
C ALA A 510 8.79 -3.35 16.86
N ARG A 511 8.19 -4.55 16.81
CA ARG A 511 8.56 -5.69 17.67
C ARG A 511 10.08 -5.97 17.62
N ARG A 512 10.67 -5.97 16.43
CA ARG A 512 12.10 -6.22 16.21
C ARG A 512 13.02 -5.19 16.83
N GLN A 513 12.74 -3.90 16.66
CA GLN A 513 13.64 -2.90 17.25
C GLN A 513 13.49 -2.91 18.78
N GLY A 514 12.30 -3.18 19.33
CA GLY A 514 12.13 -3.40 20.77
C GLY A 514 12.99 -4.56 21.31
N GLN A 515 13.04 -5.70 20.60
CA GLN A 515 13.90 -6.82 20.99
C GLN A 515 15.40 -6.52 20.92
N MET A 516 15.85 -5.70 19.97
CA MET A 516 17.26 -5.33 19.83
C MET A 516 17.75 -4.33 20.89
N HIS A 517 16.87 -3.44 21.36
CA HIS A 517 17.25 -2.32 22.24
C HIS A 517 16.99 -2.60 23.73
N GLY A 518 16.45 -3.77 24.09
CA GLY A 518 16.14 -4.14 25.47
C GLY A 518 14.71 -3.78 25.89
N ASN A 519 14.23 -4.40 26.97
CA ASN A 519 12.83 -4.25 27.41
C ASN A 519 12.47 -2.82 27.83
N ASP A 520 13.44 -2.01 28.25
CA ASP A 520 13.30 -0.62 28.68
C ASP A 520 13.41 0.41 27.53
N PHE A 521 13.54 -0.06 26.28
CA PHE A 521 13.67 0.82 25.12
C PHE A 521 12.53 1.84 25.03
N ILE A 522 11.27 1.38 25.16
CA ILE A 522 10.09 2.25 25.04
C ILE A 522 10.07 3.28 26.18
N PHE A 523 10.40 2.84 27.41
CA PHE A 523 10.52 3.73 28.56
C PHE A 523 11.60 4.79 28.32
N THR A 524 12.74 4.40 27.75
CA THR A 524 13.87 5.30 27.47
C THR A 524 13.55 6.32 26.37
N ILE A 525 13.00 5.90 25.23
CA ILE A 525 12.67 6.82 24.12
C ILE A 525 11.58 7.84 24.48
N LEU A 526 10.72 7.51 25.44
CA LEU A 526 9.72 8.44 25.95
C LEU A 526 10.31 9.49 26.90
N GLY A 527 11.53 9.28 27.43
CA GLY A 527 12.15 10.15 28.43
C GLY A 527 12.00 9.65 29.86
N GLY A 528 11.84 8.34 30.05
CA GLY A 528 11.69 7.72 31.36
C GLY A 528 10.35 8.06 32.04
N ALA A 529 10.37 8.11 33.37
CA ALA A 529 9.15 8.30 34.16
C ALA A 529 8.46 9.65 33.85
N GLU A 530 9.24 10.73 33.74
CA GLU A 530 8.72 12.06 33.38
C GLU A 530 8.10 12.06 31.98
N GLY A 531 8.72 11.35 31.05
CA GLY A 531 8.22 11.14 29.69
C GLY A 531 6.86 10.46 29.65
N VAL A 532 6.73 9.34 30.37
CA VAL A 532 5.46 8.58 30.47
C VAL A 532 4.40 9.41 31.18
N GLU A 533 4.75 10.17 32.22
CA GLU A 533 3.85 11.10 32.89
C GLU A 533 3.35 12.19 31.93
N GLY A 534 4.26 12.85 31.20
CA GLY A 534 3.92 13.84 30.17
C GLY A 534 2.98 13.27 29.10
N PHE A 535 3.26 12.04 28.65
CA PHE A 535 2.38 11.30 27.74
C PHE A 535 0.97 11.09 28.30
N VAL A 536 0.85 10.56 29.51
CA VAL A 536 -0.47 10.33 30.14
C VAL A 536 -1.21 11.65 30.35
N HIS A 537 -0.51 12.72 30.73
CA HIS A 537 -1.12 14.03 30.87
C HIS A 537 -1.72 14.52 29.56
N ARG A 538 -0.95 14.49 28.46
CA ARG A 538 -1.43 14.89 27.14
C ARG A 538 -2.54 13.98 26.62
N LEU A 539 -2.44 12.68 26.86
CA LEU A 539 -3.45 11.69 26.48
C LEU A 539 -4.81 12.01 27.08
N PHE A 540 -4.88 12.38 28.36
CA PHE A 540 -6.15 12.75 28.98
C PHE A 540 -6.75 14.04 28.42
N GLU A 541 -5.92 15.00 28.00
CA GLU A 541 -6.42 16.20 27.31
C GLU A 541 -7.02 15.84 25.95
N VAL A 542 -6.37 14.95 25.20
CA VAL A 542 -6.87 14.47 23.91
C VAL A 542 -8.16 13.68 24.09
N ILE A 543 -8.20 12.72 25.02
CA ILE A 543 -9.38 11.92 25.35
C ILE A 543 -10.54 12.80 25.81
N GLY A 544 -10.26 13.86 26.59
CA GLY A 544 -11.28 14.81 27.04
C GLY A 544 -12.00 15.54 25.90
N LEU A 545 -11.38 15.61 24.72
CA LEU A 545 -11.97 16.18 23.50
C LEU A 545 -12.65 15.12 22.62
N ASP A 546 -12.35 13.83 22.81
CA ASP A 546 -12.94 12.75 22.06
C ASP A 546 -14.27 12.29 22.69
N ARG A 547 -15.38 12.72 22.09
CA ARG A 547 -16.73 12.35 22.51
C ARG A 547 -17.00 10.83 22.49
N ARG A 548 -16.19 10.05 21.76
CA ARG A 548 -16.35 8.59 21.64
C ARG A 548 -15.89 7.85 22.88
N VAL A 549 -14.89 8.38 23.60
CA VAL A 549 -14.27 7.72 24.77
C VAL A 549 -14.29 8.57 26.04
N SER A 550 -14.44 9.89 25.93
CA SER A 550 -14.43 10.83 27.07
C SER A 550 -15.37 10.43 28.20
N MET A 551 -16.49 9.75 27.91
CA MET A 551 -17.44 9.29 28.94
C MET A 551 -16.84 8.33 29.97
N PHE A 552 -15.76 7.60 29.64
CA PHE A 552 -15.03 6.74 30.58
C PHE A 552 -14.07 7.52 31.49
N PHE A 553 -13.82 8.79 31.17
CA PHE A 553 -12.81 9.65 31.78
C PHE A 553 -13.44 10.91 32.40
N VAL A 554 -14.58 10.76 33.08
CA VAL A 554 -15.31 11.85 33.75
C VAL A 554 -15.35 11.64 35.27
N GLY A 555 -15.37 12.75 36.02
CA GLY A 555 -15.59 12.76 37.47
C GLY A 555 -14.32 12.77 38.31
N ASP A 556 -14.48 12.77 39.64
CA ASP A 556 -13.37 12.96 40.59
C ASP A 556 -12.31 11.86 40.54
N LYS A 557 -12.69 10.66 40.08
CA LYS A 557 -11.80 9.50 39.95
C LYS A 557 -10.71 9.68 38.89
N VAL A 558 -10.90 10.58 37.91
CA VAL A 558 -9.93 10.87 36.85
C VAL A 558 -8.60 11.36 37.43
N LYS A 559 -8.65 12.17 38.50
CA LYS A 559 -7.44 12.67 39.19
C LYS A 559 -6.65 11.55 39.84
N ALA A 560 -7.33 10.55 40.40
CA ALA A 560 -6.69 9.37 41.00
C ALA A 560 -6.25 8.32 39.96
N MET A 561 -6.84 8.35 38.76
CA MET A 561 -6.54 7.41 37.68
C MET A 561 -5.20 7.72 36.99
N LYS A 562 -4.87 9.01 36.78
CA LYS A 562 -3.63 9.41 36.09
C LYS A 562 -2.37 8.78 36.70
N PRO A 563 -2.09 8.88 38.02
CA PRO A 563 -0.91 8.26 38.60
C PRO A 563 -0.89 6.73 38.44
N SER A 564 -2.05 6.09 38.53
CA SER A 564 -2.16 4.64 38.35
C SER A 564 -1.87 4.22 36.90
N LEU A 565 -2.35 4.99 35.92
CA LEU A 565 -2.05 4.72 34.52
C LEU A 565 -0.58 5.00 34.19
N VAL A 566 0.03 6.05 34.75
CA VAL A 566 1.47 6.31 34.61
C VAL A 566 2.28 5.12 35.14
N ALA A 567 1.94 4.60 36.33
CA ALA A 567 2.63 3.45 36.90
C ALA A 567 2.44 2.19 36.04
N TYR A 568 1.22 1.93 35.56
CA TYR A 568 0.93 0.78 34.71
C TYR A 568 1.68 0.85 33.38
N LEU A 569 1.59 1.98 32.68
CA LEU A 569 2.26 2.17 31.40
C LEU A 569 3.78 2.20 31.54
N SER A 570 4.32 2.75 32.63
CA SER A 570 5.75 2.68 32.92
C SER A 570 6.22 1.22 32.98
N MET A 571 5.49 0.34 33.68
CA MET A 571 5.79 -1.10 33.70
C MET A 571 5.65 -1.74 32.30
N VAL A 572 4.57 -1.44 31.57
CA VAL A 572 4.33 -1.98 30.22
C VAL A 572 5.41 -1.55 29.21
N PHE A 573 5.96 -0.35 29.38
CA PHE A 573 7.06 0.17 28.56
C PHE A 573 8.45 -0.25 29.03
N GLY A 574 8.53 -1.10 30.06
CA GLY A 574 9.79 -1.67 30.59
C GLY A 574 10.52 -0.81 31.61
N GLY A 575 9.83 0.13 32.23
CA GLY A 575 10.36 0.92 33.33
C GLY A 575 10.74 0.05 34.55
N PRO A 576 11.63 0.55 35.41
CA PRO A 576 12.22 -0.24 36.50
C PRO A 576 11.24 -0.54 37.64
N ALA A 577 10.14 0.21 37.73
CA ALA A 577 9.13 0.06 38.77
C ALA A 577 7.99 -0.85 38.29
N GLY A 578 7.67 -1.87 39.09
CA GLY A 578 6.50 -2.72 38.86
C GLY A 578 5.19 -2.03 39.24
N TYR A 579 4.10 -2.42 38.57
CA TYR A 579 2.77 -1.96 38.93
C TYR A 579 2.16 -2.82 40.04
N THR A 580 1.76 -2.19 41.14
CA THR A 580 1.21 -2.86 42.34
C THR A 580 -0.30 -2.69 42.51
N GLY A 581 -0.97 -2.05 41.55
CA GLY A 581 -2.41 -1.83 41.60
C GLY A 581 -3.23 -3.07 41.21
N ARG A 582 -4.55 -2.89 41.11
CA ARG A 582 -5.48 -3.95 40.67
C ARG A 582 -5.18 -4.37 39.23
N SER A 583 -5.41 -5.64 38.90
CA SER A 583 -5.21 -6.13 37.53
C SER A 583 -6.00 -5.30 36.52
N ILE A 584 -5.47 -5.15 35.31
CA ILE A 584 -6.15 -4.35 34.29
C ILE A 584 -7.47 -5.02 33.88
N GLU A 585 -7.50 -6.35 33.90
CA GLU A 585 -8.68 -7.19 33.70
C GLU A 585 -9.79 -6.82 34.69
N ASP A 586 -9.49 -6.82 35.99
CA ASP A 586 -10.50 -6.55 37.03
C ASP A 586 -10.99 -5.10 37.00
N ILE A 587 -10.13 -4.16 36.61
CA ILE A 587 -10.50 -2.74 36.47
C ILE A 587 -11.50 -2.56 35.33
N HIS A 588 -11.28 -3.25 34.21
CA HIS A 588 -12.10 -3.13 33.01
C HIS A 588 -13.29 -4.09 32.98
N ALA A 589 -13.35 -5.06 33.90
CA ALA A 589 -14.40 -6.06 34.00
C ALA A 589 -15.84 -5.51 34.00
N PHE A 590 -16.05 -4.36 34.65
CA PHE A 590 -17.36 -3.73 34.77
C PHE A 590 -17.56 -2.56 33.80
N LEU A 591 -16.58 -2.30 32.95
CA LEU A 591 -16.65 -1.27 31.93
C LEU A 591 -17.12 -1.95 30.64
N SER A 592 -18.21 -1.48 30.04
CA SER A 592 -18.71 -1.97 28.75
C SER A 592 -17.83 -1.50 27.57
N ILE A 593 -16.52 -1.63 27.73
CA ILE A 593 -15.52 -1.30 26.73
C ILE A 593 -15.46 -2.46 25.73
N ASN A 594 -15.33 -2.12 24.46
CA ASN A 594 -15.26 -3.02 23.32
C ASN A 594 -14.13 -2.56 22.40
N ASP A 595 -13.92 -3.27 21.30
CA ASP A 595 -12.88 -2.94 20.32
C ASP A 595 -12.90 -1.50 19.84
N PHE A 596 -14.09 -0.97 19.49
CA PHE A 596 -14.24 0.41 19.04
C PHE A 596 -13.65 1.41 20.04
N PHE A 597 -13.92 1.22 21.33
CA PHE A 597 -13.41 2.11 22.36
C PHE A 597 -11.90 1.97 22.56
N PHE A 598 -11.36 0.76 22.45
CA PHE A 598 -9.92 0.51 22.53
C PHE A 598 -9.18 1.10 21.32
N ASP A 599 -9.74 1.00 20.11
CA ASP A 599 -9.18 1.61 18.89
C ASP A 599 -9.16 3.14 18.99
N CYS A 600 -10.24 3.73 19.50
CA CYS A 600 -10.29 5.17 19.76
C CYS A 600 -9.20 5.59 20.77
N PHE A 601 -9.01 4.80 21.84
CA PHE A 601 -7.96 5.05 22.82
C PHE A 601 -6.54 4.97 22.23
N LEU A 602 -6.25 4.01 21.35
CA LEU A 602 -4.96 3.94 20.65
C LEU A 602 -4.74 5.12 19.70
N ASN A 603 -5.79 5.58 19.02
CA ASN A 603 -5.70 6.77 18.18
C ASN A 603 -5.43 8.04 19.00
N ASP A 604 -6.09 8.19 20.15
CA ASP A 604 -5.85 9.30 21.06
C ASP A 604 -4.42 9.24 21.64
N SER A 605 -3.93 8.04 21.94
CA SER A 605 -2.54 7.78 22.33
C SER A 605 -1.56 8.19 21.23
N GLN A 606 -1.83 7.80 19.99
CA GLN A 606 -1.03 8.20 18.84
C GLN A 606 -0.99 9.72 18.68
N LYS A 607 -2.13 10.40 18.83
CA LYS A 607 -2.23 11.85 18.75
C LYS A 607 -1.47 12.53 19.89
N ALA A 608 -1.61 12.06 21.12
CA ALA A 608 -0.91 12.60 22.26
C ALA A 608 0.62 12.49 22.12
N LEU A 609 1.13 11.35 21.65
CA LEU A 609 2.56 11.18 21.38
C LEU A 609 3.06 12.10 20.26
N ARG A 610 2.25 12.34 19.22
CA ARG A 610 2.57 13.31 18.16
C ARG A 610 2.65 14.73 18.70
N ASP A 611 1.71 15.12 19.55
CA ASP A 611 1.68 16.45 20.16
C ASP A 611 2.89 16.70 21.07
N LEU A 612 3.47 15.63 21.64
CA LEU A 612 4.71 15.66 22.42
C LEU A 612 5.98 15.58 21.57
N GLY A 613 5.86 15.54 20.24
CA GLY A 613 7.02 15.51 19.33
C GLY A 613 7.76 14.18 19.29
N VAL A 614 7.15 13.08 19.75
CA VAL A 614 7.75 11.74 19.64
C VAL A 614 7.88 11.35 18.17
N ASP A 615 9.06 10.86 17.78
CA ASP A 615 9.32 10.45 16.40
C ASP A 615 8.29 9.42 15.90
N PRO A 616 7.76 9.53 14.66
CA PRO A 616 6.78 8.59 14.12
C PRO A 616 7.19 7.11 14.17
N ALA A 617 8.47 6.79 14.02
CA ALA A 617 8.97 5.42 14.18
C ALA A 617 8.89 4.97 15.64
N ASN A 618 9.20 5.86 16.58
CA ASN A 618 9.10 5.61 18.03
C ASN A 618 7.66 5.46 18.52
N ILE A 619 6.71 6.21 17.94
CA ILE A 619 5.28 6.10 18.25
C ILE A 619 4.76 4.69 17.98
N GLU A 620 5.20 4.04 16.90
CA GLU A 620 4.74 2.70 16.54
C GLU A 620 5.09 1.68 17.64
N HIS A 621 6.29 1.77 18.21
CA HIS A 621 6.70 0.92 19.34
C HIS A 621 5.77 1.04 20.54
N VAL A 622 5.42 2.26 20.88
CA VAL A 622 4.50 2.55 21.98
C VAL A 622 3.12 1.95 21.69
N LEU A 623 2.59 2.17 20.49
CA LEU A 623 1.26 1.67 20.11
C LEU A 623 1.20 0.14 20.05
N VAL A 624 2.25 -0.53 19.56
CA VAL A 624 2.33 -1.99 19.56
C VAL A 624 2.38 -2.55 20.99
N SER A 625 3.14 -1.91 21.87
CA SER A 625 3.17 -2.30 23.29
C SER A 625 1.81 -2.07 23.96
N MET A 626 1.13 -0.96 23.70
CA MET A 626 -0.22 -0.70 24.22
C MET A 626 -1.27 -1.67 23.66
N GLU A 627 -1.21 -1.98 22.37
CA GLU A 627 -2.09 -2.95 21.72
C GLU A 627 -1.97 -4.34 22.35
N SER A 628 -0.78 -4.76 22.76
CA SER A 628 -0.58 -6.06 23.42
C SER A 628 -1.42 -6.22 24.70
N GLN A 629 -1.93 -5.11 25.26
CA GLN A 629 -2.80 -5.11 26.43
C GLN A 629 -4.28 -5.30 26.09
N ARG A 630 -4.68 -5.26 24.80
CA ARG A 630 -6.08 -5.40 24.38
C ARG A 630 -6.76 -6.68 24.91
N PRO A 631 -6.16 -7.88 24.83
CA PRO A 631 -6.81 -9.09 25.33
C PRO A 631 -7.10 -9.05 26.83
N ARG A 632 -6.28 -8.32 27.59
CA ARG A 632 -6.44 -8.14 29.03
C ARG A 632 -7.52 -7.11 29.35
N VAL A 633 -7.53 -6.00 28.61
CA VAL A 633 -8.54 -4.94 28.77
C VAL A 633 -9.93 -5.40 28.32
N LEU A 634 -10.02 -6.17 27.24
CA LEU A 634 -11.28 -6.64 26.65
C LEU A 634 -11.65 -8.06 27.04
N LYS A 635 -11.00 -8.65 28.05
CA LYS A 635 -11.17 -10.05 28.45
C LYS A 635 -12.64 -10.44 28.59
N HIS A 636 -13.40 -9.72 29.41
CA HIS A 636 -14.82 -10.04 29.63
C HIS A 636 -15.70 -9.80 28.40
N TYR A 637 -15.38 -8.79 27.59
CA TYR A 637 -16.08 -8.56 26.33
C TYR A 637 -15.94 -9.75 25.37
N TYR A 638 -14.77 -10.40 25.34
CA TYR A 638 -14.56 -11.61 24.55
C TYR A 638 -15.17 -12.86 25.17
N ASP A 639 -15.03 -13.04 26.49
CA ASP A 639 -15.60 -14.17 27.23
C ASP A 639 -17.14 -14.25 27.03
N ASP A 640 -17.83 -13.10 27.13
CA ASP A 640 -19.29 -13.00 26.98
C ASP A 640 -19.79 -13.38 25.57
N ARG A 641 -18.91 -13.32 24.56
CA ARG A 641 -19.25 -13.56 23.15
C ARG A 641 -18.63 -14.84 22.60
N GLY A 642 -17.94 -15.62 23.44
CA GLY A 642 -17.28 -16.87 23.02
C GLY A 642 -16.14 -16.66 22.01
N PHE A 643 -15.56 -15.46 21.95
CA PHE A 643 -14.42 -15.18 21.08
C PHE A 643 -13.11 -15.58 21.77
N VAL A 644 -12.25 -16.31 21.03
CA VAL A 644 -10.86 -16.55 21.43
C VAL A 644 -9.99 -15.58 20.65
N TYR A 645 -9.31 -14.67 21.34
CA TYR A 645 -8.33 -13.78 20.72
C TYR A 645 -7.11 -14.62 20.32
N GLY A 646 -6.84 -14.72 19.01
CA GLY A 646 -5.73 -15.48 18.42
C GLY A 646 -4.45 -14.69 18.31
#